data_AF-W4G976-F1
#
_entry.id   AF-W4G976-F1
#
_cell.length_a   1.000
_cell.length_b   1.000
_cell.length_c   1.000
_cell.angle_alpha   90.00
_cell.angle_beta   90.00
_cell.angle_gamma   90.00
#
_symmetry.space_group_name_H-M   'P 1'
#
loop_
_entity.id
_entity.type
_entity.pdbx_description
1 polymer ?
#
loop_
_entity_poly.entity_id
_entity_poly.type
_entity_poly.pdbx_seq_one_letter_code
_entity_poly.pdbx_strand_id
1 'polypeptide(L)'
;MGCTLCTMVGDPAAGVPSATLPERQTDLERVEAQARVQSGVTSVTEGVVELMLRGRRHGIFNDDTEDGTTVLDAGDVTVDVPSTLSMEDNLLIVESLRANELFSCLEPPHLEVLAKRMTVLRVHGGDIVYTQGDMGDTLYIIKSGHFDVTTNDDRMRALVVGNSFGELGLLYKCIRTETVGLSDEGGNYGDLFCLKGRTFREIVAKVSAGSLNISKDALRKVPLLQSLTESQFDTVAGAVRALQFREGDIIVRKGEPGNVLYMIQAGTVVCTDIGALDDIELHDGEYFGERALMKDEPRAATVYAKTGVHVMALDREVFTSVLGPLQELIKHNLMMRSVQSIPLLKDLSELQKQQLIDQTPLIPYTANQTILTEGAFGNDFYIVVSGQVNVTQAIDDRVVHLNTLSSGDYFGEQAALQEVPARRNASVTAATAVECLVIDHALFQSIRKPIQTALESNIDARNQMSQDKIFAASISISTLERTKVLGIGSFGLVYIAKHVPTGRFVAVKEMYKARLETSKQMGHVLAEKDLLSSFHHPFILKYLVALQEERKVYIVTESLLGGELFQRIVNPAGVPTPLPMDSARFYAGCVVKALKYLHTRNVAYRDLKPENILLDSHGYAKIVDFGFAKKLTQKTYTLCGTPEYLAPEIVMGIGHGFMVDNWALGILIYEMVRCPCRYSPHLDDPQRACFMMYVLRYGHHRWWEIRRLPTSRTTT
;
A
#
# COMPACT_ATOMS: atom_id res chain seq x y z
N MET A 1 -25.22 21.80 78.35
CA MET A 1 -25.62 20.54 79.00
C MET A 1 -24.98 19.40 78.20
N GLY A 2 -23.99 18.64 78.63
CA GLY A 2 -23.14 18.67 79.82
C GLY A 2 -21.80 17.97 79.52
N CYS A 3 -20.76 18.38 80.26
CA CYS A 3 -19.62 17.64 80.83
C CYS A 3 -19.29 16.23 80.29
N THR A 4 -18.03 15.81 80.12
CA THR A 4 -16.96 15.68 81.16
C THR A 4 -15.64 15.30 80.41
N LEU A 5 -14.48 15.94 80.62
CA LEU A 5 -13.30 15.48 81.43
C LEU A 5 -13.06 13.95 81.40
N CYS A 6 -11.86 13.34 81.33
CA CYS A 6 -10.47 13.81 81.45
C CYS A 6 -9.50 12.63 81.10
N THR A 7 -8.35 12.98 80.52
CA THR A 7 -6.97 12.47 80.74
C THR A 7 -6.61 10.99 80.93
N MET A 8 -5.80 10.51 79.96
CA MET A 8 -4.39 10.06 80.04
C MET A 8 -3.94 8.88 80.94
N VAL A 9 -3.04 8.09 80.32
CA VAL A 9 -1.83 7.37 80.83
C VAL A 9 -1.92 5.83 80.79
N GLY A 10 -0.97 5.23 80.05
CA GLY A 10 -0.35 3.95 80.43
C GLY A 10 -0.34 2.83 79.37
N ASP A 11 0.74 2.77 78.58
CA ASP A 11 1.30 1.53 77.99
C ASP A 11 1.85 0.61 79.12
N PRO A 12 2.16 -0.72 78.96
CA PRO A 12 2.64 -1.36 77.72
C PRO A 12 2.25 -2.86 77.48
N ALA A 13 2.60 -3.32 76.26
CA ALA A 13 3.13 -4.65 75.88
C ALA A 13 2.30 -5.95 76.02
N ALA A 14 2.06 -6.58 74.84
CA ALA A 14 2.51 -7.93 74.44
C ALA A 14 1.42 -8.77 73.73
N GLY A 15 1.68 -9.20 72.49
CA GLY A 15 0.91 -10.25 71.81
C GLY A 15 0.80 -10.10 70.29
N VAL A 16 1.78 -10.64 69.55
CA VAL A 16 1.80 -10.88 68.08
C VAL A 16 1.07 -12.23 67.84
N PRO A 17 0.24 -12.44 66.77
CA PRO A 17 0.78 -12.65 65.42
C PRO A 17 0.01 -12.10 64.20
N SER A 18 0.84 -11.72 63.23
CA SER A 18 0.69 -11.54 61.78
C SER A 18 -0.69 -11.65 61.11
N ALA A 19 -1.07 -10.59 60.40
CA ALA A 19 -1.81 -10.68 59.15
C ALA A 19 -1.33 -9.57 58.18
N THR A 20 -1.11 -9.99 56.94
CA THR A 20 -0.61 -9.28 55.77
C THR A 20 -1.60 -8.22 55.23
N LEU A 21 -1.09 -7.03 54.92
CA LEU A 21 -1.76 -5.96 54.15
C LEU A 21 -1.71 -6.24 52.64
N PRO A 22 -2.70 -5.73 51.89
CA PRO A 22 -2.36 -4.97 50.68
C PRO A 22 -3.14 -3.64 50.60
N GLU A 23 -2.41 -2.53 50.71
CA GLU A 23 -2.86 -1.21 50.20
C GLU A 23 -2.14 -0.95 48.87
N ARG A 24 -2.86 -1.07 47.74
CA ARG A 24 -2.36 -0.62 46.43
C ARG A 24 -3.47 -0.35 45.39
N GLN A 25 -4.63 0.13 45.84
CA GLN A 25 -5.77 0.41 44.94
C GLN A 25 -6.47 1.76 45.17
N THR A 26 -6.00 2.59 46.10
CA THR A 26 -6.75 3.77 46.57
C THR A 26 -6.33 5.11 45.95
N ASP A 27 -5.26 5.16 45.16
CA ASP A 27 -4.84 6.38 44.45
C ASP A 27 -5.51 6.54 43.07
N LEU A 28 -5.95 5.42 42.45
CA LEU A 28 -6.58 5.42 41.11
C LEU A 28 -8.01 5.96 41.15
N GLU A 29 -8.81 5.52 42.12
CA GLU A 29 -10.20 5.98 42.28
C GLU A 29 -10.26 7.46 42.64
N ARG A 30 -9.24 7.99 43.34
CA ARG A 30 -9.12 9.41 43.67
C ARG A 30 -8.81 10.28 42.45
N VAL A 31 -7.98 9.81 41.52
CA VAL A 31 -7.66 10.54 40.28
C VAL A 31 -8.83 10.50 39.30
N GLU A 32 -9.53 9.37 39.19
CA GLU A 32 -10.75 9.24 38.38
C GLU A 32 -11.91 10.08 38.95
N ALA A 33 -12.04 10.15 40.28
CA ALA A 33 -13.03 10.99 40.93
C ALA A 33 -12.69 12.49 40.81
N GLN A 34 -11.42 12.90 40.94
CA GLN A 34 -11.02 14.30 40.78
C GLN A 34 -11.17 14.78 39.32
N ALA A 35 -10.91 13.92 38.34
CA ALA A 35 -11.19 14.22 36.93
C ALA A 35 -12.69 14.38 36.64
N ARG A 36 -13.56 13.62 37.34
CA ARG A 36 -15.02 13.72 37.23
C ARG A 36 -15.61 14.95 37.93
N VAL A 37 -14.96 15.46 38.99
CA VAL A 37 -15.45 16.63 39.76
C VAL A 37 -15.06 17.96 39.11
N GLN A 38 -13.98 18.04 38.32
CA GLN A 38 -13.61 19.25 37.58
C GLN A 38 -14.35 19.45 36.26
N SER A 39 -15.03 18.42 35.73
CA SER A 39 -15.88 18.52 34.53
C SER A 39 -17.32 18.86 34.89
N GLY A 40 -17.56 20.07 35.39
CA GLY A 40 -18.91 20.62 35.53
C GLY A 40 -19.53 20.97 34.18
N VAL A 41 -19.88 19.98 33.36
CA VAL A 41 -20.79 20.10 32.20
C VAL A 41 -21.61 18.81 32.10
N THR A 42 -22.92 18.96 32.30
CA THR A 42 -23.96 17.93 32.45
C THR A 42 -24.19 17.08 31.20
N SER A 43 -24.32 15.75 31.42
CA SER A 43 -25.12 14.66 30.79
C SER A 43 -25.55 14.65 29.30
N VAL A 44 -25.23 15.67 28.51
CA VAL A 44 -25.52 15.74 27.06
C VAL A 44 -24.31 15.27 26.25
N THR A 45 -23.11 15.31 26.83
CA THR A 45 -21.85 14.94 26.16
C THR A 45 -21.57 13.44 26.11
N GLU A 46 -22.01 12.64 27.09
CA GLU A 46 -21.80 11.18 27.06
C GLU A 46 -22.60 10.52 25.92
N GLY A 47 -23.87 10.89 25.73
CA GLY A 47 -24.67 10.38 24.61
C GLY A 47 -24.14 10.81 23.25
N VAL A 48 -23.58 12.04 23.14
CA VAL A 48 -22.96 12.53 21.90
C VAL A 48 -21.60 11.87 21.64
N VAL A 49 -20.79 11.61 22.66
CA VAL A 49 -19.52 10.88 22.54
C VAL A 49 -19.78 9.41 22.20
N GLU A 50 -20.80 8.78 22.78
CA GLU A 50 -21.21 7.41 22.44
C GLU A 50 -21.77 7.30 21.01
N LEU A 51 -22.58 8.27 20.56
CA LEU A 51 -23.02 8.39 19.16
C LEU A 51 -21.86 8.68 18.20
N MET A 52 -20.89 9.52 18.58
CA MET A 52 -19.68 9.80 17.79
C MET A 52 -18.74 8.58 17.71
N LEU A 53 -18.69 7.75 18.75
CA LEU A 53 -17.92 6.50 18.76
C LEU A 53 -18.58 5.39 17.94
N ARG A 54 -19.92 5.33 17.88
CA ARG A 54 -20.66 4.35 17.06
C ARG A 54 -20.45 4.50 15.54
N GLY A 55 -19.98 5.65 15.07
CA GLY A 55 -19.71 5.91 13.64
C GLY A 55 -18.26 5.75 13.19
N ARG A 56 -17.30 5.58 14.12
CA ARG A 56 -15.87 5.51 13.76
C ARG A 56 -15.48 4.15 13.22
N ARG A 57 -14.87 4.13 12.03
CA ARG A 57 -14.35 2.89 11.43
C ARG A 57 -12.99 2.53 12.00
N HIS A 58 -12.90 1.29 12.49
CA HIS A 58 -11.68 0.76 13.08
C HIS A 58 -10.88 0.01 12.02
N GLY A 59 -9.58 0.27 12.01
CA GLY A 59 -8.62 -0.44 11.18
C GLY A 59 -8.43 -1.87 11.67
N ILE A 60 -8.26 -2.80 10.73
CA ILE A 60 -7.89 -4.20 11.00
C ILE A 60 -6.38 -4.32 10.82
N PHE A 61 -5.74 -5.16 11.62
CA PHE A 61 -4.33 -5.52 11.47
C PHE A 61 -4.14 -7.00 11.81
N ASN A 62 -3.47 -7.75 10.93
CA ASN A 62 -3.12 -9.15 11.18
C ASN A 62 -1.60 -9.31 11.14
N ASP A 63 -1.00 -9.58 12.30
CA ASP A 63 0.46 -9.58 12.51
C ASP A 63 1.13 -10.95 12.32
N ASP A 64 0.50 -11.85 11.56
CA ASP A 64 0.91 -13.25 11.50
C ASP A 64 2.28 -13.53 10.85
N THR A 65 3.01 -12.50 10.42
CA THR A 65 4.32 -12.67 9.77
C THR A 65 5.51 -12.70 10.71
N GLU A 66 5.40 -12.32 11.98
CA GLU A 66 6.49 -12.43 12.96
C GLU A 66 5.92 -12.65 14.37
N ASP A 67 5.56 -13.90 14.71
CA ASP A 67 5.94 -14.52 16.00
C ASP A 67 5.14 -15.80 16.27
N GLY A 68 5.90 -16.85 16.60
CA GLY A 68 5.36 -18.05 17.22
C GLY A 68 4.85 -17.73 18.62
N THR A 69 3.54 -17.75 18.83
CA THR A 69 2.96 -18.18 20.11
C THR A 69 1.48 -18.47 19.90
N THR A 70 1.16 -19.76 19.98
CA THR A 70 -0.19 -20.29 20.12
C THR A 70 -0.84 -19.72 21.39
N VAL A 71 -1.93 -18.97 21.22
CA VAL A 71 -2.99 -18.92 22.23
C VAL A 71 -4.09 -19.81 21.70
N LEU A 72 -4.19 -21.01 22.29
CA LEU A 72 -5.33 -21.89 22.12
C LEU A 72 -6.52 -21.20 22.78
N ASP A 73 -7.47 -20.71 21.98
CA ASP A 73 -8.81 -20.42 22.50
C ASP A 73 -9.50 -21.76 22.74
N ALA A 74 -9.88 -21.97 24.01
CA ALA A 74 -10.46 -23.19 24.53
C ALA A 74 -11.97 -23.22 24.25
N GLY A 75 -12.36 -24.21 23.47
CA GLY A 75 -13.70 -24.79 23.38
C GLY A 75 -13.47 -26.22 22.90
N ASP A 76 -13.48 -27.16 23.82
CA ASP A 76 -13.07 -28.55 23.61
C ASP A 76 -14.08 -29.26 22.68
N VAL A 77 -13.84 -29.18 21.37
CA VAL A 77 -14.37 -30.11 20.38
C VAL A 77 -13.17 -30.85 19.82
N THR A 78 -13.15 -32.17 19.98
CA THR A 78 -12.04 -33.03 19.60
C THR A 78 -11.69 -32.85 18.13
N VAL A 79 -10.62 -32.11 17.85
CA VAL A 79 -10.03 -32.01 16.52
C VAL A 79 -9.28 -33.32 16.28
N ASP A 80 -9.93 -34.27 15.61
CA ASP A 80 -9.31 -35.54 15.23
C ASP A 80 -8.12 -35.29 14.27
N VAL A 81 -7.02 -35.99 14.57
CA VAL A 81 -5.74 -36.03 13.83
C VAL A 81 -6.01 -36.42 12.35
N PRO A 82 -5.23 -35.87 11.37
CA PRO A 82 -5.64 -35.85 9.96
C PRO A 82 -5.82 -37.26 9.37
N SER A 83 -7.08 -37.59 9.07
CA SER A 83 -7.37 -38.62 8.07
C SER A 83 -6.80 -38.13 6.73
N THR A 84 -6.03 -38.98 6.06
CA THR A 84 -5.62 -38.71 4.68
C THR A 84 -6.87 -38.51 3.84
N LEU A 85 -7.12 -37.27 3.39
CA LEU A 85 -8.26 -36.92 2.55
C LEU A 85 -8.30 -37.87 1.35
N SER A 86 -9.45 -38.50 1.12
CA SER A 86 -9.63 -39.38 -0.03
C SER A 86 -9.58 -38.57 -1.33
N MET A 87 -9.52 -39.27 -2.48
CA MET A 87 -9.61 -38.61 -3.78
C MET A 87 -10.97 -37.91 -3.96
N GLU A 88 -12.04 -38.50 -3.44
CA GLU A 88 -13.39 -37.92 -3.46
C GLU A 88 -13.48 -36.67 -2.57
N ASP A 89 -12.89 -36.71 -1.36
CA ASP A 89 -12.84 -35.54 -0.46
C ASP A 89 -12.08 -34.38 -1.13
N ASN A 90 -10.95 -34.65 -1.77
CA ASN A 90 -10.18 -33.62 -2.47
C ASN A 90 -10.96 -33.01 -3.63
N LEU A 91 -11.68 -33.82 -4.42
CA LEU A 91 -12.52 -33.32 -5.51
C LEU A 91 -13.64 -32.41 -4.98
N LEU A 92 -14.35 -32.86 -3.93
CA LEU A 92 -15.41 -32.08 -3.29
C LEU A 92 -14.88 -30.74 -2.77
N ILE A 93 -13.74 -30.75 -2.07
CA ILE A 93 -13.10 -29.52 -1.58
C ILE A 93 -12.75 -28.59 -2.75
N VAL A 94 -12.10 -29.10 -3.80
CA VAL A 94 -11.67 -28.27 -4.93
C VAL A 94 -12.87 -27.67 -5.67
N GLU A 95 -13.96 -28.42 -5.84
CA GLU A 95 -15.20 -27.91 -6.43
C GLU A 95 -15.86 -26.84 -5.56
N SER A 96 -15.95 -27.06 -4.24
CA SER A 96 -16.48 -26.09 -3.29
C SER A 96 -15.65 -24.80 -3.24
N LEU A 97 -14.31 -24.92 -3.22
CA LEU A 97 -13.42 -23.76 -3.25
C LEU A 97 -13.55 -23.02 -4.59
N ARG A 98 -13.60 -23.73 -5.72
CA ARG A 98 -13.78 -23.11 -7.05
C ARG A 98 -15.08 -22.35 -7.18
N ALA A 99 -16.16 -22.82 -6.54
CA ALA A 99 -17.46 -22.17 -6.54
C ALA A 99 -17.49 -20.91 -5.64
N ASN A 100 -16.54 -20.77 -4.71
CA ASN A 100 -16.50 -19.65 -3.79
C ASN A 100 -15.75 -18.44 -4.40
N GLU A 101 -16.39 -17.27 -4.39
CA GLU A 101 -15.89 -16.05 -5.04
C GLU A 101 -14.51 -15.62 -4.51
N LEU A 102 -14.18 -15.91 -3.24
CA LEU A 102 -12.91 -15.57 -2.61
C LEU A 102 -11.71 -16.29 -3.23
N PHE A 103 -11.94 -17.44 -3.88
CA PHE A 103 -10.90 -18.27 -4.49
C PHE A 103 -10.90 -18.20 -6.01
N SER A 104 -11.76 -17.36 -6.61
CA SER A 104 -11.89 -17.22 -8.07
C SER A 104 -10.59 -16.82 -8.78
N CYS A 105 -9.65 -16.21 -8.05
CA CYS A 105 -8.34 -15.79 -8.56
C CYS A 105 -7.27 -16.90 -8.50
N LEU A 106 -7.58 -18.09 -7.97
CA LEU A 106 -6.62 -19.19 -7.83
C LEU A 106 -6.80 -20.25 -8.91
N GLU A 107 -5.71 -20.62 -9.57
CA GLU A 107 -5.68 -21.72 -10.54
C GLU A 107 -5.89 -23.10 -9.86
N PRO A 108 -6.40 -24.10 -10.59
CA PRO A 108 -6.68 -25.44 -10.03
C PRO A 108 -5.52 -26.07 -9.23
N PRO A 109 -4.25 -26.00 -9.66
CA PRO A 109 -3.14 -26.55 -8.87
C PRO A 109 -2.99 -25.90 -7.49
N HIS A 110 -3.31 -24.61 -7.36
CA HIS A 110 -3.25 -23.90 -6.08
C HIS A 110 -4.40 -24.30 -5.16
N LEU A 111 -5.59 -24.57 -5.71
CA LEU A 111 -6.73 -25.10 -4.97
C LEU A 111 -6.42 -26.48 -4.39
N GLU A 112 -5.70 -27.33 -5.11
CA GLU A 112 -5.25 -28.63 -4.60
C GLU A 112 -4.29 -28.50 -3.40
N VAL A 113 -3.42 -27.49 -3.40
CA VAL A 113 -2.52 -27.21 -2.26
C VAL A 113 -3.33 -26.81 -1.03
N LEU A 114 -4.39 -26.01 -1.22
CA LEU A 114 -5.31 -25.64 -0.13
C LEU A 114 -6.10 -26.85 0.37
N ALA A 115 -6.62 -27.68 -0.53
CA ALA A 115 -7.38 -28.88 -0.18
C ALA A 115 -6.57 -29.83 0.70
N LYS A 116 -5.30 -30.07 0.33
CA LYS A 116 -4.34 -30.90 1.11
C LYS A 116 -4.01 -30.35 2.50
N ARG A 117 -4.44 -29.13 2.83
CA ARG A 117 -4.19 -28.45 4.11
C ARG A 117 -5.44 -28.29 4.95
N MET A 118 -6.60 -28.73 4.46
CA MET A 118 -7.83 -28.76 5.25
C MET A 118 -7.81 -29.93 6.24
N THR A 119 -8.45 -29.72 7.38
CA THR A 119 -8.66 -30.74 8.42
C THR A 119 -10.13 -31.11 8.49
N VAL A 120 -10.48 -32.27 9.03
CA VAL A 120 -11.89 -32.64 9.23
C VAL A 120 -12.30 -32.34 10.68
N LEU A 121 -13.44 -31.70 10.87
CA LEU A 121 -14.09 -31.48 12.16
C LEU A 121 -15.42 -32.24 12.19
N ARG A 122 -15.63 -33.04 13.24
CA ARG A 122 -16.90 -33.70 13.49
C ARG A 122 -17.73 -32.91 14.49
N VAL A 123 -19.00 -32.69 14.16
CA VAL A 123 -19.97 -31.96 14.97
C VAL A 123 -21.09 -32.94 15.33
N HIS A 124 -21.43 -33.07 16.61
CA HIS A 124 -22.49 -33.97 17.05
C HIS A 124 -23.85 -33.24 17.13
N GLY A 125 -24.95 -34.01 17.14
CA GLY A 125 -26.30 -33.44 17.28
C GLY A 125 -26.45 -32.60 18.54
N GLY A 126 -26.92 -31.37 18.39
CA GLY A 126 -27.03 -30.37 19.46
C GLY A 126 -25.81 -29.46 19.61
N ASP A 127 -24.69 -29.76 18.93
CA ASP A 127 -23.50 -28.91 18.97
C ASP A 127 -23.59 -27.76 17.96
N ILE A 128 -23.07 -26.61 18.38
CA ILE A 128 -22.96 -25.40 17.57
C ILE A 128 -21.52 -25.29 17.07
N VAL A 129 -21.34 -24.97 15.79
CA VAL A 129 -20.02 -24.74 15.17
C VAL A 129 -19.44 -23.40 15.64
N TYR A 130 -20.25 -22.33 15.57
CA TYR A 130 -19.98 -21.03 16.18
C TYR A 130 -21.28 -20.27 16.40
N THR A 131 -21.27 -19.32 17.32
CA THR A 131 -22.39 -18.43 17.64
C THR A 131 -22.19 -17.02 17.09
N GLN A 132 -23.29 -16.33 16.82
CA GLN A 132 -23.30 -14.91 16.48
C GLN A 132 -22.62 -14.12 17.60
N GLY A 133 -21.64 -13.28 17.23
CA GLY A 133 -20.81 -12.53 18.17
C GLY A 133 -19.44 -13.17 18.42
N ASP A 134 -19.24 -14.44 18.09
CA ASP A 134 -17.95 -15.10 18.26
C ASP A 134 -16.90 -14.51 17.31
N MET A 135 -15.65 -14.48 17.77
CA MET A 135 -14.53 -14.15 16.89
C MET A 135 -14.06 -15.41 16.17
N GLY A 136 -14.15 -15.42 14.84
CA GLY A 136 -13.76 -16.57 14.03
C GLY A 136 -12.75 -16.22 12.94
N ASP A 137 -11.89 -17.18 12.60
CA ASP A 137 -10.86 -17.09 11.55
C ASP A 137 -10.85 -18.30 10.61
N THR A 138 -11.88 -19.15 10.66
CA THR A 138 -11.89 -20.46 9.99
C THR A 138 -13.01 -20.54 8.96
N LEU A 139 -12.71 -21.06 7.77
CA LEU A 139 -13.68 -21.48 6.75
C LEU A 139 -14.08 -22.93 6.99
N TYR A 140 -15.36 -23.22 6.80
CA TYR A 140 -15.91 -24.55 6.87
C TYR A 140 -16.56 -24.93 5.53
N ILE A 141 -16.38 -26.18 5.09
CA ILE A 141 -17.06 -26.78 3.94
C ILE A 141 -17.77 -28.05 4.41
N ILE A 142 -19.05 -28.20 4.07
CA ILE A 142 -19.83 -29.35 4.56
C ILE A 142 -19.42 -30.62 3.80
N LYS A 143 -18.87 -31.59 4.52
CA LYS A 143 -18.53 -32.92 4.01
C LYS A 143 -19.74 -33.87 4.13
N SER A 144 -20.44 -33.83 5.26
CA SER A 144 -21.63 -34.65 5.52
C SER A 144 -22.52 -34.00 6.57
N GLY A 145 -23.81 -34.38 6.59
CA GLY A 145 -24.81 -33.80 7.50
C GLY A 145 -25.50 -32.56 6.91
N HIS A 146 -26.46 -32.03 7.66
CA HIS A 146 -27.21 -30.82 7.32
C HIS A 146 -26.99 -29.80 8.42
N PHE A 147 -26.66 -28.56 8.04
CA PHE A 147 -26.37 -27.50 9.00
C PHE A 147 -27.37 -26.36 8.82
N ASP A 148 -27.79 -25.76 9.92
CA ASP A 148 -28.69 -24.61 9.91
C ASP A 148 -27.94 -23.35 10.32
N VAL A 149 -28.29 -22.26 9.63
CA VAL A 149 -27.79 -20.92 9.93
C VAL A 149 -28.93 -20.11 10.52
N THR A 150 -28.68 -19.56 11.70
CA THR A 150 -29.65 -18.75 12.45
C THR A 150 -29.08 -17.37 12.76
N THR A 151 -29.94 -16.35 12.76
CA THR A 151 -29.58 -14.98 13.17
C THR A 151 -30.68 -14.47 14.09
N ASN A 152 -30.32 -13.97 15.28
CA ASN A 152 -31.31 -13.57 16.30
C ASN A 152 -32.39 -14.64 16.56
N ASP A 153 -31.97 -15.91 16.59
CA ASP A 153 -32.82 -17.11 16.77
C ASP A 153 -33.80 -17.43 15.63
N ASP A 154 -33.79 -16.69 14.52
CA ASP A 154 -34.56 -17.00 13.31
C ASP A 154 -33.74 -17.88 12.35
N ARG A 155 -34.32 -18.98 11.85
CA ARG A 155 -33.70 -19.87 10.85
C ARG A 155 -33.67 -19.18 9.49
N MET A 156 -32.46 -18.87 9.02
CA MET A 156 -32.23 -18.13 7.78
C MET A 156 -32.07 -19.05 6.57
N ARG A 157 -31.20 -20.06 6.69
CA ARG A 157 -30.87 -20.96 5.58
C ARG A 157 -30.41 -22.32 6.10
N ALA A 158 -30.71 -23.36 5.33
CA ALA A 158 -30.14 -24.69 5.49
C ALA A 158 -28.97 -24.86 4.52
N LEU A 159 -27.87 -25.43 5.01
CA LEU A 159 -26.65 -25.71 4.27
C LEU A 159 -26.50 -27.22 4.08
N VAL A 160 -26.16 -27.60 2.84
CA VAL A 160 -25.97 -29.00 2.42
C VAL A 160 -24.53 -29.27 2.03
N VAL A 161 -24.21 -30.55 1.80
CA VAL A 161 -22.89 -31.01 1.36
C VAL A 161 -22.36 -30.17 0.19
N GLY A 162 -21.11 -29.75 0.30
CA GLY A 162 -20.43 -28.89 -0.68
C GLY A 162 -20.64 -27.38 -0.47
N ASN A 163 -21.60 -26.96 0.35
CA ASN A 163 -21.70 -25.54 0.74
C ASN A 163 -20.55 -25.15 1.69
N SER A 164 -20.11 -23.91 1.57
CA SER A 164 -19.09 -23.31 2.43
C SER A 164 -19.65 -22.16 3.26
N PHE A 165 -19.10 -21.94 4.46
CA PHE A 165 -19.47 -20.82 5.32
C PHE A 165 -18.29 -20.34 6.17
N GLY A 166 -18.33 -19.07 6.57
CA GLY A 166 -17.31 -18.45 7.41
C GLY A 166 -16.07 -17.94 6.66
N GLU A 167 -16.16 -17.79 5.34
CA GLU A 167 -15.10 -17.39 4.41
C GLU A 167 -14.43 -16.05 4.75
N LEU A 168 -15.16 -15.08 5.32
CA LEU A 168 -14.58 -13.80 5.76
C LEU A 168 -13.50 -13.99 6.84
N GLY A 169 -13.63 -15.05 7.65
CA GLY A 169 -12.64 -15.41 8.67
C GLY A 169 -11.28 -15.76 8.09
N LEU A 170 -11.21 -16.16 6.81
CA LEU A 170 -9.93 -16.42 6.16
C LEU A 170 -9.10 -15.15 5.93
N LEU A 171 -9.77 -14.01 5.79
CA LEU A 171 -9.13 -12.73 5.51
C LEU A 171 -8.65 -12.06 6.80
N TYR A 172 -9.51 -12.02 7.81
CA TYR A 172 -9.21 -11.44 9.10
C TYR A 172 -10.05 -12.09 10.20
N LYS A 173 -9.60 -11.98 11.44
CA LYS A 173 -10.38 -12.40 12.61
C LYS A 173 -11.63 -11.49 12.69
N CYS A 174 -12.78 -12.04 12.33
CA CYS A 174 -14.05 -11.30 12.22
C CYS A 174 -15.05 -11.77 13.27
N ILE A 175 -15.92 -10.86 13.71
CA ILE A 175 -17.08 -11.21 14.51
C ILE A 175 -18.08 -11.94 13.60
N ARG A 176 -18.56 -13.11 14.01
CA ARG A 176 -19.56 -13.89 13.29
C ARG A 176 -20.91 -13.19 13.37
N THR A 177 -21.56 -13.04 12.22
CA THR A 177 -22.86 -12.36 12.08
C THR A 177 -24.04 -13.33 12.21
N GLU A 178 -23.77 -14.62 12.22
CA GLU A 178 -24.75 -15.70 12.28
C GLU A 178 -24.26 -16.79 13.23
N THR A 179 -25.18 -17.61 13.71
CA THR A 179 -24.93 -18.86 14.44
C THR A 179 -25.09 -20.01 13.47
N VAL A 180 -24.17 -20.99 13.50
CA VAL A 180 -24.24 -22.17 12.63
C VAL A 180 -24.14 -23.42 13.49
N GLY A 181 -25.11 -24.33 13.36
CA GLY A 181 -25.17 -25.58 14.11
C GLY A 181 -25.66 -26.75 13.26
N LEU A 182 -25.50 -27.98 13.75
CA LEU A 182 -26.05 -29.15 13.08
C LEU A 182 -27.59 -29.10 13.16
N SER A 183 -28.26 -29.30 12.03
CA SER A 183 -29.72 -29.35 11.98
C SER A 183 -30.26 -30.59 12.68
N ASP A 184 -31.39 -30.47 13.38
CA ASP A 184 -32.09 -31.61 14.00
C ASP A 184 -32.52 -32.67 12.97
N GLU A 185 -32.65 -32.28 11.70
CA GLU A 185 -32.98 -33.17 10.57
C GLU A 185 -31.73 -33.87 9.98
N GLY A 186 -30.53 -33.49 10.42
CA GLY A 186 -29.24 -33.81 9.79
C GLY A 186 -28.57 -35.11 10.25
N GLY A 187 -29.15 -35.83 11.22
CA GLY A 187 -28.59 -37.05 11.82
C GLY A 187 -27.78 -36.79 13.10
N ASN A 188 -27.17 -37.84 13.66
CA ASN A 188 -26.47 -37.76 14.95
C ASN A 188 -25.12 -37.01 14.90
N TYR A 189 -24.54 -36.82 13.72
CA TYR A 189 -23.29 -36.10 13.51
C TYR A 189 -23.17 -35.58 12.07
N GLY A 190 -22.39 -34.53 11.87
CA GLY A 190 -21.95 -34.02 10.57
C GLY A 190 -20.45 -33.76 10.55
N ASP A 191 -19.82 -33.99 9.40
CA ASP A 191 -18.40 -33.70 9.21
C ASP A 191 -18.22 -32.41 8.37
N LEU A 192 -17.25 -31.59 8.75
CA LEU A 192 -16.86 -30.34 8.08
C LEU A 192 -15.38 -30.41 7.69
N PHE A 193 -15.02 -29.92 6.50
CA PHE A 193 -13.65 -29.56 6.20
C PHE A 193 -13.36 -28.16 6.72
N CYS A 194 -12.27 -27.99 7.45
CA CYS A 194 -11.87 -26.73 8.07
C CYS A 194 -10.58 -26.21 7.46
N LEU A 195 -10.55 -24.93 7.13
CA LEU A 195 -9.35 -24.21 6.72
C LEU A 195 -9.17 -22.98 7.61
N LYS A 196 -8.05 -22.92 8.33
CA LYS A 196 -7.72 -21.75 9.16
C LYS A 196 -7.22 -20.60 8.28
N GLY A 197 -7.59 -19.37 8.63
CA GLY A 197 -7.22 -18.16 7.90
C GLY A 197 -5.72 -17.93 7.83
N ARG A 198 -4.96 -18.24 8.90
CA ARG A 198 -3.49 -18.21 8.86
C ARG A 198 -2.94 -19.15 7.78
N THR A 199 -3.41 -20.40 7.73
CA THR A 199 -2.96 -21.40 6.74
C THR A 199 -3.29 -20.95 5.32
N PHE A 200 -4.49 -20.43 5.09
CA PHE A 200 -4.89 -19.87 3.80
C PHE A 200 -3.96 -18.73 3.37
N ARG A 201 -3.79 -17.70 4.21
CA ARG A 201 -2.98 -16.52 3.90
C ARG A 201 -1.52 -16.87 3.62
N GLU A 202 -0.94 -17.78 4.41
CA GLU A 202 0.44 -18.25 4.18
C GLU A 202 0.60 -18.94 2.82
N ILE A 203 -0.36 -19.77 2.43
CA ILE A 203 -0.32 -20.49 1.15
C ILE A 203 -0.49 -19.50 -0.01
N VAL A 204 -1.48 -18.62 0.05
CA VAL A 204 -1.73 -17.62 -1.00
C VAL A 204 -0.53 -16.67 -1.14
N ALA A 205 0.07 -16.21 -0.03
CA ALA A 205 1.25 -15.38 -0.05
C ALA A 205 2.45 -16.12 -0.68
N LYS A 206 2.69 -17.39 -0.32
CA LYS A 206 3.78 -18.21 -0.89
C LYS A 206 3.58 -18.46 -2.39
N VAL A 207 2.38 -18.82 -2.80
CA VAL A 207 2.02 -19.06 -4.20
C VAL A 207 2.20 -17.77 -5.02
N SER A 208 1.70 -16.64 -4.52
CA SER A 208 1.77 -15.34 -5.21
C SER A 208 3.21 -14.84 -5.31
N ALA A 209 3.99 -14.95 -4.22
CA ALA A 209 5.40 -14.56 -4.22
C ALA A 209 6.25 -15.46 -5.13
N GLY A 210 5.99 -16.77 -5.13
CA GLY A 210 6.68 -17.74 -5.99
C GLY A 210 6.43 -17.44 -7.47
N SER A 211 5.17 -17.26 -7.86
CA SER A 211 4.79 -16.92 -9.24
C SER A 211 5.43 -15.61 -9.71
N LEU A 212 5.41 -14.56 -8.86
CA LEU A 212 6.00 -13.27 -9.19
C LEU A 212 7.52 -13.36 -9.42
N ASN A 213 8.23 -14.12 -8.58
CA ASN A 213 9.68 -14.27 -8.71
C ASN A 213 10.06 -15.04 -9.98
N ILE A 214 9.33 -16.11 -10.30
CA ILE A 214 9.53 -16.86 -11.55
C ILE A 214 9.31 -15.92 -12.75
N SER A 215 8.23 -15.11 -12.71
CA SER A 215 7.97 -14.11 -13.75
C SER A 215 9.09 -13.09 -13.89
N LYS A 216 9.62 -12.57 -12.78
CA LYS A 216 10.76 -11.64 -12.81
C LYS A 216 12.01 -12.28 -13.40
N ASP A 217 12.33 -13.50 -12.98
CA ASP A 217 13.52 -14.20 -13.45
C ASP A 217 13.42 -14.52 -14.94
N ALA A 218 12.22 -14.84 -15.45
CA ALA A 218 11.94 -14.96 -16.87
C ALA A 218 12.15 -13.63 -17.61
N LEU A 219 11.57 -12.54 -17.11
CA LEU A 219 11.68 -11.21 -17.72
C LEU A 219 13.12 -10.69 -17.77
N ARG A 220 13.93 -10.97 -16.74
CA ARG A 220 15.34 -10.55 -16.67
C ARG A 220 16.23 -11.23 -17.72
N LYS A 221 15.85 -12.41 -18.21
CA LYS A 221 16.55 -13.10 -19.30
C LYS A 221 16.36 -12.41 -20.65
N VAL A 222 15.37 -11.53 -20.79
CA VAL A 222 15.08 -10.79 -22.03
C VAL A 222 15.92 -9.50 -22.05
N PRO A 223 16.95 -9.37 -22.91
CA PRO A 223 17.85 -8.21 -22.92
C PRO A 223 17.13 -6.87 -23.13
N LEU A 224 16.08 -6.89 -23.96
CA LEU A 224 15.26 -5.72 -24.26
C LEU A 224 14.60 -5.11 -23.01
N LEU A 225 14.36 -5.90 -21.97
CA LEU A 225 13.71 -5.47 -20.73
C LEU A 225 14.71 -5.08 -19.62
N GLN A 226 16.01 -5.27 -19.81
CA GLN A 226 17.02 -4.99 -18.78
C GLN A 226 17.16 -3.50 -18.42
N SER A 227 16.66 -2.60 -19.27
CA SER A 227 16.61 -1.16 -18.98
C SER A 227 15.49 -0.78 -18.01
N LEU A 228 14.55 -1.68 -17.69
CA LEU A 228 13.48 -1.42 -16.73
C LEU A 228 14.04 -1.26 -15.31
N THR A 229 13.37 -0.44 -14.50
CA THR A 229 13.64 -0.31 -13.06
C THR A 229 13.01 -1.48 -12.31
N GLU A 230 13.44 -1.75 -11.08
CA GLU A 230 12.86 -2.82 -10.25
C GLU A 230 11.34 -2.65 -10.05
N SER A 231 10.87 -1.42 -9.84
CA SER A 231 9.43 -1.15 -9.75
C SER A 231 8.68 -1.41 -11.06
N GLN A 232 9.31 -1.17 -12.20
CA GLN A 232 8.72 -1.48 -13.51
C GLN A 232 8.66 -3.00 -13.73
N PHE A 233 9.72 -3.74 -13.32
CA PHE A 233 9.71 -5.20 -13.32
C PHE A 233 8.60 -5.78 -12.43
N ASP A 234 8.42 -5.26 -11.22
CA ASP A 234 7.32 -5.67 -10.33
C ASP A 234 5.95 -5.53 -11.01
N THR A 235 5.77 -4.43 -11.73
CA THR A 235 4.49 -4.12 -12.37
C THR A 235 4.24 -5.04 -13.57
N VAL A 236 5.26 -5.29 -14.40
CA VAL A 236 5.16 -6.17 -15.58
C VAL A 236 5.05 -7.63 -15.16
N ALA A 237 5.78 -8.07 -14.13
CA ALA A 237 5.71 -9.44 -13.63
C ALA A 237 4.31 -9.84 -13.17
N GLY A 238 3.52 -8.88 -12.66
CA GLY A 238 2.10 -9.09 -12.33
C GLY A 238 1.16 -9.19 -13.54
N ALA A 239 1.62 -8.79 -14.73
CA ALA A 239 0.85 -8.83 -15.97
C ALA A 239 1.15 -10.06 -16.84
N VAL A 240 2.22 -10.79 -16.54
CA VAL A 240 2.62 -12.02 -17.23
C VAL A 240 1.62 -13.14 -16.92
N ARG A 241 1.27 -13.94 -17.94
CA ARG A 241 0.38 -15.10 -17.81
C ARG A 241 1.13 -16.40 -18.11
N ALA A 242 0.89 -17.44 -17.34
CA ALA A 242 1.36 -18.77 -17.66
C ALA A 242 0.45 -19.42 -18.72
N LEU A 243 1.04 -20.01 -19.76
CA LEU A 243 0.35 -20.77 -20.79
C LEU A 243 1.01 -22.15 -20.93
N GLN A 244 0.21 -23.15 -21.31
CA GLN A 244 0.66 -24.50 -21.55
C GLN A 244 0.23 -24.97 -22.93
N PHE A 245 1.16 -25.60 -23.64
CA PHE A 245 0.97 -26.15 -24.99
C PHE A 245 1.33 -27.63 -24.98
N ARG A 246 0.57 -28.43 -25.72
CA ARG A 246 0.82 -29.85 -25.93
C ARG A 246 1.82 -30.03 -27.07
N GLU A 247 2.47 -31.19 -27.10
CA GLU A 247 3.30 -31.57 -28.22
C GLU A 247 2.51 -31.51 -29.54
N GLY A 248 3.10 -30.86 -30.55
CA GLY A 248 2.49 -30.60 -31.85
C GLY A 248 1.66 -29.32 -31.94
N ASP A 249 1.36 -28.65 -30.83
CA ASP A 249 0.60 -27.40 -30.85
C ASP A 249 1.39 -26.28 -31.54
N ILE A 250 0.71 -25.52 -32.38
CA ILE A 250 1.29 -24.33 -33.02
C ILE A 250 1.03 -23.14 -32.10
N ILE A 251 2.11 -22.54 -31.59
CA ILE A 251 2.07 -21.43 -30.64
C ILE A 251 1.87 -20.11 -31.36
N VAL A 252 2.59 -19.90 -32.47
CA VAL A 252 2.43 -18.74 -33.36
C VAL A 252 2.62 -19.17 -34.81
N ARG A 253 1.88 -18.56 -35.74
CA ARG A 253 2.08 -18.77 -37.19
C ARG A 253 2.73 -17.57 -37.83
N LYS A 254 3.61 -17.84 -38.81
CA LYS A 254 4.16 -16.80 -39.67
C LYS A 254 3.05 -15.99 -40.33
N GLY A 255 3.20 -14.66 -40.34
CA GLY A 255 2.25 -13.73 -40.92
C GLY A 255 1.12 -13.27 -39.98
N GLU A 256 0.91 -13.93 -38.84
CA GLU A 256 -0.04 -13.47 -37.83
C GLU A 256 0.46 -12.18 -37.15
N PRO A 257 -0.43 -11.33 -36.59
CA PRO A 257 -0.02 -10.16 -35.82
C PRO A 257 0.91 -10.53 -34.66
N GLY A 258 2.07 -9.87 -34.58
CA GLY A 258 3.01 -10.05 -33.49
C GLY A 258 2.67 -9.14 -32.31
N ASN A 259 1.91 -9.64 -31.32
CA ASN A 259 1.54 -8.87 -30.12
C ASN A 259 2.03 -9.47 -28.79
N VAL A 260 2.54 -10.70 -28.77
CA VAL A 260 2.91 -11.41 -27.53
C VAL A 260 4.38 -11.83 -27.51
N LEU A 261 5.07 -11.58 -26.40
CA LEU A 261 6.36 -12.17 -26.05
C LEU A 261 6.13 -13.47 -25.27
N TYR A 262 6.84 -14.54 -25.63
CA TYR A 262 6.82 -15.82 -24.93
C TYR A 262 8.19 -16.14 -24.34
N MET A 263 8.23 -16.57 -23.09
CA MET A 263 9.44 -16.96 -22.36
C MET A 263 9.29 -18.41 -21.88
N ILE A 264 10.18 -19.30 -22.32
CA ILE A 264 10.07 -20.74 -22.11
C ILE A 264 10.49 -21.07 -20.67
N GLN A 265 9.57 -21.67 -19.91
CA GLN A 265 9.84 -22.15 -18.55
C GLN A 265 10.24 -23.62 -18.53
N ALA A 266 9.60 -24.43 -19.37
CA ALA A 266 9.91 -25.84 -19.52
C ALA A 266 9.47 -26.35 -20.90
N GLY A 267 10.25 -27.25 -21.49
CA GLY A 267 9.97 -27.90 -22.76
C GLY A 267 10.73 -27.29 -23.93
N THR A 268 10.54 -27.86 -25.12
CA THR A 268 11.25 -27.44 -26.33
C THR A 268 10.26 -26.99 -27.41
N VAL A 269 10.56 -25.85 -28.02
CA VAL A 269 9.83 -25.36 -29.21
C VAL A 269 10.77 -25.35 -30.41
N VAL A 270 10.19 -25.47 -31.60
CA VAL A 270 10.93 -25.37 -32.86
C VAL A 270 10.39 -24.19 -33.63
N CYS A 271 11.28 -23.27 -33.99
CA CYS A 271 11.01 -22.16 -34.87
C CYS A 271 11.33 -22.58 -36.32
N THR A 272 10.35 -22.44 -37.21
CA THR A 272 10.41 -22.82 -38.62
C THR A 272 10.00 -21.63 -39.50
N ASP A 273 10.18 -21.74 -40.81
CA ASP A 273 9.87 -20.68 -41.78
C ASP A 273 10.66 -19.37 -41.60
N ILE A 274 11.85 -19.42 -40.98
CA ILE A 274 12.71 -18.27 -40.63
C ILE A 274 13.49 -17.71 -41.84
N GLY A 275 12.96 -17.86 -43.06
CA GLY A 275 13.61 -17.41 -44.30
C GLY A 275 14.63 -18.42 -44.82
N ALA A 276 15.89 -18.01 -44.99
CA ALA A 276 16.98 -18.85 -45.51
C ALA A 276 17.77 -19.59 -44.42
N LEU A 277 17.30 -19.53 -43.17
CA LEU A 277 17.92 -20.17 -42.01
C LEU A 277 17.27 -21.52 -41.76
N ASP A 278 18.06 -22.46 -41.26
CA ASP A 278 17.58 -23.75 -40.75
C ASP A 278 16.66 -23.56 -39.53
N ASP A 279 15.86 -24.58 -39.24
CA ASP A 279 14.99 -24.61 -38.07
C ASP A 279 15.81 -24.43 -36.79
N ILE A 280 15.31 -23.58 -35.89
CA ILE A 280 15.97 -23.27 -34.62
C ILE A 280 15.18 -23.92 -33.48
N GLU A 281 15.84 -24.74 -32.68
CA GLU A 281 15.26 -25.25 -31.43
C GLU A 281 15.54 -24.28 -30.29
N LEU A 282 14.49 -23.97 -29.51
CA LEU A 282 14.61 -23.17 -28.30
C LEU A 282 14.18 -23.99 -27.08
N HIS A 283 14.89 -23.81 -25.98
CA HIS A 283 14.79 -24.59 -24.74
C HIS A 283 14.48 -23.72 -23.52
N ASP A 284 14.40 -24.37 -22.36
CA ASP A 284 14.18 -23.77 -21.05
C ASP A 284 15.05 -22.53 -20.79
N GLY A 285 14.40 -21.39 -20.52
CA GLY A 285 15.06 -20.11 -20.26
C GLY A 285 15.26 -19.22 -21.49
N GLU A 286 15.03 -19.73 -22.69
CA GLU A 286 15.02 -18.94 -23.91
C GLU A 286 13.64 -18.29 -24.15
N TYR A 287 13.56 -17.38 -25.11
CA TYR A 287 12.35 -16.61 -25.39
C TYR A 287 12.20 -16.37 -26.89
N PHE A 288 10.99 -16.02 -27.32
CA PHE A 288 10.71 -15.63 -28.70
C PHE A 288 9.59 -14.60 -28.78
N GLY A 289 9.65 -13.77 -29.81
CA GLY A 289 8.62 -12.75 -30.07
C GLY A 289 8.83 -11.45 -29.31
N GLU A 290 10.03 -11.17 -28.82
CA GLU A 290 10.43 -9.93 -28.14
C GLU A 290 10.22 -8.69 -29.00
N ARG A 291 10.37 -8.80 -30.32
CA ARG A 291 10.08 -7.73 -31.27
C ARG A 291 8.62 -7.28 -31.25
N ALA A 292 7.69 -8.18 -30.87
CA ALA A 292 6.27 -7.88 -30.74
C ALA A 292 5.98 -6.80 -29.69
N LEU A 293 6.86 -6.58 -28.71
CA LEU A 293 6.69 -5.53 -27.71
C LEU A 293 7.09 -4.13 -28.23
N MET A 294 7.88 -4.06 -29.30
CA MET A 294 8.45 -2.80 -29.81
C MET A 294 7.79 -2.33 -31.09
N LYS A 295 7.44 -3.25 -31.99
CA LYS A 295 6.99 -2.92 -33.34
C LYS A 295 5.70 -3.65 -33.68
N ASP A 296 4.92 -3.04 -34.57
CA ASP A 296 3.76 -3.67 -35.18
C ASP A 296 4.17 -4.40 -36.45
N GLU A 297 4.84 -5.55 -36.25
CA GLU A 297 5.33 -6.41 -37.33
C GLU A 297 4.63 -7.79 -37.24
N PRO A 298 4.26 -8.39 -38.38
CA PRO A 298 3.75 -9.76 -38.39
C PRO A 298 4.85 -10.74 -37.95
N ARG A 299 4.43 -11.89 -37.40
CA ARG A 299 5.34 -12.97 -36.98
C ARG A 299 6.23 -13.39 -38.15
N ALA A 300 7.54 -13.36 -37.94
CA ALA A 300 8.53 -13.70 -38.96
C ALA A 300 8.64 -15.22 -39.22
N ALA A 301 8.24 -16.03 -38.25
CA ALA A 301 8.42 -17.48 -38.21
C ALA A 301 7.18 -18.17 -37.60
N THR A 302 7.02 -19.45 -37.91
CA THR A 302 6.04 -20.34 -37.28
C THR A 302 6.74 -21.06 -36.13
N VAL A 303 6.11 -21.12 -34.95
CA VAL A 303 6.69 -21.82 -33.78
C VAL A 303 5.71 -22.87 -33.30
N TYR A 304 6.16 -24.12 -33.17
CA TYR A 304 5.38 -25.22 -32.62
C TYR A 304 6.09 -25.88 -31.44
N ALA A 305 5.29 -26.48 -30.57
CA ALA A 305 5.77 -27.21 -29.41
C ALA A 305 6.26 -28.61 -29.83
N LYS A 306 7.54 -28.90 -29.63
CA LYS A 306 8.14 -30.23 -29.89
C LYS A 306 7.92 -31.21 -28.74
N THR A 307 7.71 -30.69 -27.53
CA THR A 307 7.31 -31.46 -26.33
C THR A 307 6.07 -30.82 -25.73
N GLY A 308 5.61 -31.28 -24.55
CA GLY A 308 4.78 -30.42 -23.70
C GLY A 308 5.59 -29.18 -23.31
N VAL A 309 5.04 -27.98 -23.53
CA VAL A 309 5.73 -26.70 -23.30
C VAL A 309 4.94 -25.84 -22.33
N HIS A 310 5.65 -25.28 -21.36
CA HIS A 310 5.16 -24.27 -20.43
C HIS A 310 5.86 -22.95 -20.72
N VAL A 311 5.09 -21.91 -21.00
CA VAL A 311 5.63 -20.57 -21.29
C VAL A 311 4.98 -19.51 -20.43
N MET A 312 5.71 -18.43 -20.22
CA MET A 312 5.19 -17.17 -19.72
C MET A 312 4.97 -16.22 -20.89
N ALA A 313 3.74 -15.69 -21.00
CA ALA A 313 3.31 -14.82 -22.08
C ALA A 313 3.06 -13.40 -21.58
N LEU A 314 3.57 -12.42 -22.33
CA LEU A 314 3.37 -11.00 -22.09
C LEU A 314 2.85 -10.33 -23.36
N ASP A 315 1.61 -9.84 -23.30
CA ASP A 315 0.97 -9.13 -24.40
C ASP A 315 1.38 -7.64 -24.43
N ARG A 316 1.58 -7.11 -25.64
CA ARG A 316 1.99 -5.72 -25.89
C ARG A 316 0.94 -4.71 -25.42
N GLU A 317 -0.34 -4.95 -25.65
CA GLU A 317 -1.40 -4.03 -25.21
C GLU A 317 -1.44 -3.98 -23.68
N VAL A 318 -1.31 -5.14 -23.04
CA VAL A 318 -1.22 -5.23 -21.58
C VAL A 318 0.02 -4.48 -21.08
N PHE A 319 1.20 -4.74 -21.65
CA PHE A 319 2.43 -4.01 -21.31
C PHE A 319 2.25 -2.49 -21.46
N THR A 320 1.69 -2.06 -22.60
CA THR A 320 1.48 -0.65 -22.93
C THR A 320 0.47 0.01 -22.01
N SER A 321 -0.57 -0.72 -21.57
CA SER A 321 -1.55 -0.22 -20.62
C SER A 321 -0.95 0.01 -19.22
N VAL A 322 0.09 -0.74 -18.89
CA VAL A 322 0.71 -0.75 -17.55
C VAL A 322 1.87 0.24 -17.46
N LEU A 323 2.79 0.23 -18.44
CA LEU A 323 3.99 1.06 -18.42
C LEU A 323 4.09 2.07 -19.59
N GLY A 324 3.14 2.05 -20.52
CA GLY A 324 3.26 2.76 -21.79
C GLY A 324 4.12 2.02 -22.82
N PRO A 325 4.32 2.60 -24.01
CA PRO A 325 5.09 1.98 -25.08
C PRO A 325 6.54 1.70 -24.66
N LEU A 326 7.01 0.46 -24.85
CA LEU A 326 8.34 0.03 -24.40
C LEU A 326 9.47 0.89 -24.98
N GLN A 327 9.38 1.27 -26.25
CA GLN A 327 10.43 2.06 -26.90
C GLN A 327 10.64 3.43 -26.23
N GLU A 328 9.54 4.11 -25.89
CA GLU A 328 9.60 5.41 -25.21
C GLU A 328 10.06 5.24 -23.76
N LEU A 329 9.69 4.14 -23.11
CA LEU A 329 10.13 3.81 -21.76
C LEU A 329 11.65 3.54 -21.67
N ILE A 330 12.20 2.77 -22.61
CA ILE A 330 13.64 2.50 -22.70
C ILE A 330 14.40 3.81 -22.86
N LYS A 331 13.97 4.65 -23.80
CA LYS A 331 14.55 5.99 -24.02
C LYS A 331 14.47 6.82 -22.75
N HIS A 332 13.30 6.88 -22.12
CA HIS A 332 13.09 7.65 -20.90
C HIS A 332 14.01 7.21 -19.75
N ASN A 333 14.13 5.90 -19.52
CA ASN A 333 15.03 5.36 -18.50
C ASN A 333 16.51 5.67 -18.81
N LEU A 334 16.91 5.63 -20.08
CA LEU A 334 18.27 5.99 -20.50
C LEU A 334 18.55 7.49 -20.29
N MET A 335 17.58 8.35 -20.61
CA MET A 335 17.64 9.78 -20.33
C MET A 335 17.76 10.05 -18.83
N MET A 336 16.94 9.40 -18.00
CA MET A 336 16.99 9.52 -16.54
C MET A 336 18.35 9.12 -15.97
N ARG A 337 18.90 7.97 -16.40
CA ARG A 337 20.24 7.53 -15.98
C ARG A 337 21.32 8.53 -16.38
N SER A 338 21.25 9.06 -17.59
CA SER A 338 22.22 10.04 -18.11
C SER A 338 22.13 11.38 -17.37
N VAL A 339 20.93 11.83 -17.00
CA VAL A 339 20.75 13.05 -16.18
C VAL A 339 21.26 12.82 -14.75
N GLN A 340 21.03 11.63 -14.19
CA GLN A 340 21.47 11.27 -12.84
C GLN A 340 22.99 11.15 -12.69
N SER A 341 23.71 10.78 -13.77
CA SER A 341 25.18 10.69 -13.73
C SER A 341 25.88 12.05 -13.70
N ILE A 342 25.17 13.14 -14.02
CA ILE A 342 25.78 14.47 -14.15
C ILE A 342 25.96 15.12 -12.77
N PRO A 343 27.20 15.43 -12.34
CA PRO A 343 27.46 16.03 -11.03
C PRO A 343 26.76 17.38 -10.82
N LEU A 344 26.58 18.16 -11.89
CA LEU A 344 25.89 19.46 -11.85
C LEU A 344 24.39 19.34 -11.51
N LEU A 345 23.77 18.19 -11.81
CA LEU A 345 22.34 17.94 -11.64
C LEU A 345 22.04 17.02 -10.45
N LYS A 346 23.06 16.63 -9.68
CA LYS A 346 22.94 15.66 -8.58
C LYS A 346 21.94 16.08 -7.49
N ASP A 347 21.87 17.39 -7.23
CA ASP A 347 21.08 17.97 -6.13
C ASP A 347 19.61 18.18 -6.52
N LEU A 348 19.26 17.93 -7.78
CA LEU A 348 17.86 17.91 -8.20
C LEU A 348 17.12 16.72 -7.58
N SER A 349 15.91 16.97 -7.10
CA SER A 349 15.00 15.87 -6.74
C SER A 349 14.62 15.07 -8.00
N GLU A 350 14.27 13.80 -7.81
CA GLU A 350 13.82 12.94 -8.93
C GLU A 350 12.67 13.56 -9.72
N LEU A 351 11.77 14.29 -9.05
CA LEU A 351 10.68 15.01 -9.73
C LEU A 351 11.18 16.13 -10.64
N GLN A 352 12.21 16.87 -10.22
CA GLN A 352 12.77 17.95 -11.03
C GLN A 352 13.56 17.38 -12.22
N LYS A 353 14.27 16.26 -12.02
CA LYS A 353 14.94 15.54 -13.13
C LYS A 353 13.92 15.04 -14.15
N GLN A 354 12.80 14.49 -13.68
CA GLN A 354 11.67 14.08 -14.53
C GLN A 354 11.15 15.27 -15.35
N GLN A 355 10.86 16.40 -14.69
CA GLN A 355 10.36 17.61 -15.36
C GLN A 355 11.36 18.17 -16.38
N LEU A 356 12.66 18.09 -16.10
CA LEU A 356 13.70 18.47 -17.03
C LEU A 356 13.62 17.62 -18.30
N ILE A 357 13.56 16.29 -18.17
CA ILE A 357 13.48 15.37 -19.32
C ILE A 357 12.19 15.62 -20.11
N ASP A 358 11.05 15.76 -19.43
CA ASP A 358 9.75 15.96 -20.09
C ASP A 358 9.68 17.29 -20.88
N GLN A 359 10.51 18.27 -20.54
CA GLN A 359 10.57 19.58 -21.21
C GLN A 359 11.74 19.71 -22.20
N THR A 360 12.63 18.73 -22.26
CA THR A 360 13.86 18.80 -23.07
C THR A 360 13.72 17.95 -24.34
N PRO A 361 13.94 18.52 -25.54
CA PRO A 361 13.94 17.72 -26.76
C PRO A 361 15.16 16.80 -26.84
N LEU A 362 14.93 15.57 -27.27
CA LEU A 362 15.97 14.61 -27.67
C LEU A 362 16.22 14.78 -29.18
N ILE A 363 17.39 15.29 -29.55
CA ILE A 363 17.75 15.60 -30.93
C ILE A 363 18.74 14.56 -31.47
N PRO A 364 18.41 13.86 -32.58
CA PRO A 364 19.33 12.94 -33.24
C PRO A 364 20.30 13.70 -34.17
N TYR A 365 21.56 13.26 -34.20
CA TYR A 365 22.59 13.72 -35.12
C TYR A 365 23.20 12.53 -35.85
N THR A 366 23.44 12.70 -37.14
CA THR A 366 24.09 11.70 -37.99
C THR A 366 25.61 11.71 -37.80
N ALA A 367 26.28 10.59 -38.09
CA ALA A 367 27.74 10.52 -37.98
C ALA A 367 28.42 11.60 -38.85
N ASN A 368 29.46 12.22 -38.30
CA ASN A 368 30.20 13.38 -38.81
C ASN A 368 29.43 14.71 -38.86
N GLN A 369 28.21 14.78 -38.33
CA GLN A 369 27.48 16.03 -38.20
C GLN A 369 28.07 16.91 -37.10
N THR A 370 28.35 18.17 -37.41
CA THR A 370 28.79 19.16 -36.43
C THR A 370 27.61 19.60 -35.56
N ILE A 371 27.75 19.43 -34.25
CA ILE A 371 26.76 19.82 -33.24
C ILE A 371 27.05 21.24 -32.74
N LEU A 372 28.31 21.50 -32.38
CA LEU A 372 28.79 22.82 -31.98
C LEU A 372 30.00 23.21 -32.82
N THR A 373 30.08 24.49 -33.19
CA THR A 373 31.22 25.07 -33.89
C THR A 373 31.98 26.00 -32.95
N GLU A 374 33.29 25.84 -32.87
CA GLU A 374 34.18 26.73 -32.13
C GLU A 374 33.99 28.19 -32.57
N GLY A 375 33.98 29.11 -31.60
CA GLY A 375 33.79 30.55 -31.84
C GLY A 375 32.35 30.97 -32.11
N ALA A 376 31.43 30.05 -32.40
CA ALA A 376 30.00 30.37 -32.52
C ALA A 376 29.43 30.81 -31.17
N PHE A 377 28.44 31.70 -31.20
CA PHE A 377 27.73 32.14 -30.00
C PHE A 377 26.58 31.18 -29.69
N GLY A 378 26.44 30.78 -28.42
CA GLY A 378 25.32 29.98 -27.96
C GLY A 378 25.35 29.79 -26.45
N ASN A 379 24.28 29.21 -25.93
CA ASN A 379 24.05 29.05 -24.49
C ASN A 379 23.26 27.77 -24.14
N ASP A 380 23.03 26.90 -25.12
CA ASP A 380 22.41 25.60 -24.88
C ASP A 380 23.41 24.62 -24.23
N PHE A 381 22.86 23.74 -23.41
CA PHE A 381 23.54 22.67 -22.71
C PHE A 381 23.12 21.32 -23.28
N TYR A 382 24.09 20.43 -23.51
CA TYR A 382 23.87 19.17 -24.21
C TYR A 382 24.27 17.99 -23.33
N ILE A 383 23.43 16.96 -23.30
CA ILE A 383 23.71 15.69 -22.63
C ILE A 383 23.67 14.57 -23.66
N VAL A 384 24.72 13.76 -23.73
CA VAL A 384 24.80 12.62 -24.64
C VAL A 384 24.00 11.46 -24.04
N VAL A 385 22.94 11.04 -24.72
CA VAL A 385 22.06 9.95 -24.26
C VAL A 385 22.44 8.62 -24.91
N SER A 386 22.83 8.64 -26.19
CA SER A 386 23.27 7.47 -26.95
C SER A 386 24.30 7.89 -28.00
N GLY A 387 25.24 7.01 -28.36
CA GLY A 387 26.30 7.31 -29.33
C GLY A 387 27.54 7.98 -28.73
N GLN A 388 28.40 8.52 -29.59
CA GLN A 388 29.66 9.17 -29.23
C GLN A 388 29.87 10.47 -30.00
N VAL A 389 30.50 11.46 -29.34
CA VAL A 389 30.89 12.73 -29.95
C VAL A 389 32.36 13.02 -29.72
N ASN A 390 33.00 13.65 -30.70
CA ASN A 390 34.39 14.10 -30.64
C ASN A 390 34.44 15.60 -30.39
N VAL A 391 35.20 15.99 -29.37
CA VAL A 391 35.50 17.39 -29.03
C VAL A 391 36.85 17.75 -29.63
N THR A 392 36.88 18.82 -30.43
CA THR A 392 38.07 19.27 -31.16
C THR A 392 38.25 20.77 -31.02
N GLN A 393 39.49 21.26 -31.03
CA GLN A 393 39.80 22.69 -30.94
C GLN A 393 40.91 23.05 -31.92
N ALA A 394 40.81 24.22 -32.55
CA ALA A 394 41.84 24.74 -33.43
C ALA A 394 42.94 25.47 -32.63
N ILE A 395 44.18 24.98 -32.70
CA ILE A 395 45.37 25.61 -32.10
C ILE A 395 46.42 25.76 -33.20
N ASP A 396 46.86 27.00 -33.47
CA ASP A 396 47.90 27.33 -34.46
C ASP A 396 47.71 26.64 -35.83
N ASP A 397 46.52 26.82 -36.44
CA ASP A 397 46.09 26.24 -37.72
C ASP A 397 46.02 24.69 -37.76
N ARG A 398 46.04 24.02 -36.60
CA ARG A 398 45.84 22.56 -36.48
C ARG A 398 44.62 22.22 -35.62
N VAL A 399 43.78 21.31 -36.12
CA VAL A 399 42.66 20.77 -35.34
C VAL A 399 43.17 19.67 -34.41
N VAL A 400 43.08 19.91 -33.11
CA VAL A 400 43.51 18.98 -32.07
C VAL A 400 42.28 18.28 -31.49
N HIS A 401 42.31 16.95 -31.41
CA HIS A 401 41.30 16.16 -30.71
C HIS A 401 41.52 16.25 -29.20
N LEU A 402 40.53 16.77 -28.48
CA LEU A 402 40.60 16.96 -27.03
C LEU A 402 40.06 15.75 -26.27
N ASN A 403 38.87 15.28 -26.66
CA ASN A 403 38.20 14.20 -25.97
C ASN A 403 37.13 13.52 -26.83
N THR A 404 36.74 12.31 -26.47
CA THR A 404 35.56 11.60 -26.97
C THR A 404 34.57 11.43 -25.83
N LEU A 405 33.36 11.97 -25.99
CA LEU A 405 32.30 11.88 -24.99
C LEU A 405 31.28 10.82 -25.42
N SER A 406 30.71 10.11 -24.45
CA SER A 406 29.82 8.97 -24.62
C SER A 406 28.54 9.13 -23.79
N SER A 407 27.66 8.13 -23.81
CA SER A 407 26.42 8.14 -23.02
C SER A 407 26.67 8.50 -21.55
N GLY A 408 25.96 9.51 -21.04
CA GLY A 408 26.09 10.01 -19.67
C GLY A 408 27.07 11.18 -19.50
N ASP A 409 27.83 11.50 -20.55
CA ASP A 409 28.67 12.71 -20.62
C ASP A 409 27.86 13.92 -21.12
N TYR A 410 28.40 15.11 -20.94
CA TYR A 410 27.75 16.37 -21.26
C TYR A 410 28.74 17.40 -21.80
N PHE A 411 28.23 18.44 -22.48
CA PHE A 411 29.03 19.54 -22.99
C PHE A 411 28.22 20.84 -23.12
N GLY A 412 28.93 21.97 -23.15
CA GLY A 412 28.35 23.29 -23.32
C GLY A 412 27.92 23.97 -22.01
N GLU A 413 28.26 23.38 -20.87
CA GLU A 413 27.97 23.84 -19.52
C GLU A 413 28.53 25.24 -19.24
N GLN A 414 29.74 25.54 -19.71
CA GLN A 414 30.35 26.86 -19.50
C GLN A 414 29.56 27.99 -20.14
N ALA A 415 29.01 27.76 -21.33
CA ALA A 415 28.20 28.73 -22.05
C ALA A 415 26.80 28.84 -21.46
N ALA A 416 26.23 27.73 -20.99
CA ALA A 416 24.93 27.70 -20.33
C ALA A 416 24.91 28.42 -18.97
N LEU A 417 26.07 28.56 -18.31
CA LEU A 417 26.20 29.28 -17.04
C LEU A 417 26.18 30.81 -17.18
N GLN A 418 26.43 31.35 -18.38
CA GLN A 418 26.50 32.80 -18.65
C GLN A 418 25.09 33.39 -18.88
N GLU A 419 24.84 34.64 -18.47
CA GLU A 419 23.53 35.29 -18.69
C GLU A 419 23.29 35.69 -20.16
N VAL A 420 24.37 35.81 -20.93
CA VAL A 420 24.36 36.15 -22.35
C VAL A 420 25.06 35.06 -23.15
N PRO A 421 24.66 34.82 -24.42
CA PRO A 421 25.32 33.85 -25.29
C PRO A 421 26.83 34.08 -25.33
N ALA A 422 27.59 33.02 -25.07
CA ALA A 422 29.05 33.06 -25.03
C ALA A 422 29.63 32.33 -26.24
N ARG A 423 30.88 32.64 -26.59
CA ARG A 423 31.60 31.91 -27.62
C ARG A 423 31.89 30.48 -27.15
N ARG A 424 31.67 29.51 -28.03
CA ARG A 424 32.06 28.12 -27.79
C ARG A 424 33.58 27.98 -27.89
N ASN A 425 34.19 27.31 -26.92
CA ASN A 425 35.65 27.15 -26.83
C ASN A 425 36.19 25.97 -27.67
N ALA A 426 35.31 25.11 -28.17
CA ALA A 426 35.65 23.93 -28.95
C ALA A 426 34.50 23.58 -29.90
N SER A 427 34.82 22.84 -30.96
CA SER A 427 33.86 22.23 -31.87
C SER A 427 33.50 20.82 -31.37
N VAL A 428 32.24 20.43 -31.51
CA VAL A 428 31.75 19.09 -31.16
C VAL A 428 31.12 18.48 -32.40
N THR A 429 31.58 17.28 -32.75
CA THR A 429 31.14 16.54 -33.95
C THR A 429 30.68 15.13 -33.56
N ALA A 430 29.60 14.65 -34.17
CA ALA A 430 29.10 13.30 -33.93
C ALA A 430 30.09 12.27 -34.50
N ALA A 431 30.66 11.40 -33.65
CA ALA A 431 31.55 10.33 -34.10
C ALA A 431 30.76 9.15 -34.66
N THR A 432 29.61 8.86 -34.04
CA THR A 432 28.61 7.89 -34.50
C THR A 432 27.24 8.59 -34.65
N ALA A 433 26.20 7.87 -35.05
CA ALA A 433 24.84 8.37 -34.85
C ALA A 433 24.62 8.57 -33.33
N VAL A 434 24.28 9.80 -32.94
CA VAL A 434 24.21 10.22 -31.53
C VAL A 434 22.89 10.91 -31.27
N GLU A 435 22.30 10.68 -30.10
CA GLU A 435 21.14 11.44 -29.62
C GLU A 435 21.55 12.27 -28.40
N CYS A 436 21.23 13.56 -28.45
CA CYS A 436 21.52 14.47 -27.35
C CYS A 436 20.25 15.13 -26.82
N LEU A 437 20.12 15.20 -25.50
CA LEU A 437 19.17 16.10 -24.86
C LEU A 437 19.71 17.53 -24.97
N VAL A 438 18.93 18.43 -25.55
CA VAL A 438 19.32 19.83 -25.77
C VAL A 438 18.51 20.72 -24.85
N ILE A 439 19.14 21.11 -23.75
CA ILE A 439 18.55 21.96 -22.72
C ILE A 439 18.83 23.40 -23.14
N ASP A 440 17.78 24.08 -23.58
CA ASP A 440 17.88 25.49 -23.95
C ASP A 440 18.22 26.36 -22.74
N HIS A 441 18.66 27.58 -23.01
CA HIS A 441 19.07 28.49 -21.95
C HIS A 441 17.93 28.88 -20.99
N ALA A 442 16.70 29.06 -21.49
CA ALA A 442 15.57 29.46 -20.67
C ALA A 442 15.19 28.35 -19.69
N LEU A 443 15.19 27.10 -20.15
CA LEU A 443 14.96 25.89 -19.36
C LEU A 443 16.11 25.64 -18.38
N PHE A 444 17.35 25.75 -18.84
CA PHE A 444 18.52 25.63 -17.95
C PHE A 444 18.47 26.66 -16.81
N GLN A 445 18.13 27.91 -17.10
CA GLN A 445 17.96 28.97 -16.10
C GLN A 445 16.70 28.79 -15.25
N SER A 446 15.60 28.29 -15.82
CA SER A 446 14.35 28.01 -15.10
C SER A 446 14.44 26.78 -14.20
N ILE A 447 15.49 25.96 -14.33
CA ILE A 447 15.81 24.86 -13.43
C ILE A 447 16.89 25.31 -12.44
N ARG A 448 17.83 26.16 -12.86
CA ARG A 448 18.81 26.82 -11.99
C ARG A 448 18.15 27.72 -10.94
N LYS A 449 17.13 28.49 -11.29
CA LYS A 449 16.39 29.34 -10.34
C LYS A 449 15.67 28.49 -9.29
N PRO A 450 14.90 27.44 -9.59
CA PRO A 450 14.41 26.49 -8.59
C PRO A 450 15.49 25.70 -7.89
N ILE A 451 16.68 25.46 -8.44
CA ILE A 451 17.81 24.92 -7.64
C ILE A 451 18.21 25.96 -6.57
N GLN A 452 18.34 27.23 -6.95
CA GLN A 452 18.72 28.34 -6.07
C GLN A 452 17.61 28.72 -5.07
N THR A 453 16.38 28.86 -5.54
CA THR A 453 15.16 29.10 -4.78
C THR A 453 14.69 27.85 -4.03
N ALA A 454 14.98 26.62 -4.46
CA ALA A 454 14.82 25.43 -3.59
C ALA A 454 15.95 25.36 -2.58
N LEU A 455 17.16 25.85 -2.85
CA LEU A 455 18.19 26.07 -1.84
C LEU A 455 17.75 27.15 -0.83
N GLU A 456 17.09 28.23 -1.27
CA GLU A 456 16.58 29.34 -0.42
C GLU A 456 15.26 29.01 0.28
N SER A 457 14.33 28.30 -0.34
CA SER A 457 13.14 27.74 0.32
C SER A 457 13.48 26.49 1.13
N ASN A 458 14.59 25.80 0.83
CA ASN A 458 15.25 24.94 1.80
C ASN A 458 15.95 25.75 2.88
N ILE A 459 16.35 27.02 2.69
CA ILE A 459 16.83 27.87 3.78
C ILE A 459 15.65 28.28 4.65
N ASP A 460 14.49 28.68 4.12
CA ASP A 460 13.29 28.96 4.92
C ASP A 460 12.71 27.70 5.56
N ALA A 461 12.66 26.58 4.84
CA ALA A 461 12.30 25.29 5.42
C ALA A 461 13.38 24.78 6.39
N ARG A 462 14.67 25.05 6.17
CA ARG A 462 15.75 24.74 7.15
C ARG A 462 15.69 25.70 8.33
N ASN A 463 15.30 26.94 8.16
CA ASN A 463 15.14 27.95 9.22
C ASN A 463 13.92 27.58 10.07
N GLN A 464 12.82 27.21 9.43
CA GLN A 464 11.62 26.70 10.08
C GLN A 464 11.88 25.33 10.73
N MET A 465 12.62 24.42 10.07
CA MET A 465 13.09 23.17 10.67
C MET A 465 14.10 23.43 11.81
N SER A 466 14.92 24.48 11.74
CA SER A 466 15.86 24.84 12.81
C SER A 466 15.10 25.39 14.00
N GLN A 467 14.12 26.27 13.78
CA GLN A 467 13.20 26.75 14.82
C GLN A 467 12.37 25.60 15.42
N ASP A 468 11.86 24.68 14.60
CA ASP A 468 11.11 23.52 15.06
C ASP A 468 12.01 22.52 15.80
N LYS A 469 13.28 22.35 15.41
CA LYS A 469 14.27 21.55 16.14
C LYS A 469 14.63 22.19 17.48
N ILE A 470 14.81 23.51 17.52
CA ILE A 470 15.05 24.26 18.76
C ILE A 470 13.83 24.12 19.68
N PHE A 471 12.62 24.27 19.13
CA PHE A 471 11.38 24.08 19.87
C PHE A 471 11.24 22.64 20.39
N ALA A 472 11.47 21.64 19.54
CA ALA A 472 11.45 20.23 19.92
C ALA A 472 12.46 19.91 21.03
N ALA A 473 13.67 20.48 20.97
CA ALA A 473 14.69 20.33 22.01
C ALA A 473 14.31 21.02 23.33
N SER A 474 13.48 22.07 23.28
CA SER A 474 12.97 22.74 24.48
C SER A 474 11.85 21.98 25.19
N ILE A 475 11.21 21.02 24.51
CA ILE A 475 10.09 20.25 25.08
C ILE A 475 10.62 19.17 26.02
N SER A 476 10.20 19.27 27.28
CA SER A 476 10.32 18.23 28.30
C SER A 476 8.99 17.99 29.00
N ILE A 477 8.85 16.90 29.74
CA ILE A 477 7.58 16.55 30.42
C ILE A 477 7.15 17.65 31.38
N SER A 478 8.08 18.27 32.11
CA SER A 478 7.80 19.35 33.05
C SER A 478 7.38 20.67 32.38
N THR A 479 7.70 20.85 31.09
CA THR A 479 7.34 22.05 30.33
C THR A 479 5.94 21.97 29.71
N LEU A 480 5.28 20.82 29.77
CA LEU A 480 3.99 20.55 29.13
C LEU A 480 2.84 20.59 30.15
N GLU A 481 1.94 21.55 29.98
CA GLU A 481 0.71 21.65 30.77
C GLU A 481 -0.46 21.05 30.00
N ARG A 482 -1.05 19.95 30.51
CA ARG A 482 -2.22 19.31 29.88
C ARG A 482 -3.42 20.26 29.89
N THR A 483 -4.02 20.47 28.72
CA THR A 483 -5.18 21.37 28.56
C THR A 483 -6.48 20.61 28.33
N LYS A 484 -6.53 19.72 27.32
CA LYS A 484 -7.77 19.05 26.92
C LYS A 484 -7.50 17.65 26.38
N VAL A 485 -8.26 16.65 26.84
CA VAL A 485 -8.23 15.30 26.27
C VAL A 485 -8.97 15.30 24.93
N LEU A 486 -8.31 14.79 23.88
CA LEU A 486 -8.85 14.66 22.53
C LEU A 486 -9.46 13.28 22.29
N GLY A 487 -8.89 12.24 22.91
CA GLY A 487 -9.38 10.88 22.76
C GLY A 487 -8.69 9.91 23.70
N ILE A 488 -9.35 8.76 23.93
CA ILE A 488 -8.81 7.64 24.69
C ILE A 488 -8.42 6.56 23.67
N GLY A 489 -7.16 6.17 23.67
CA GLY A 489 -6.64 5.09 22.83
C GLY A 489 -6.60 3.77 23.58
N SER A 490 -6.35 2.69 22.86
CA SER A 490 -6.18 1.34 23.44
C SER A 490 -5.05 1.27 24.49
N PHE A 491 -3.96 2.02 24.29
CA PHE A 491 -2.77 1.97 25.13
C PHE A 491 -2.58 3.18 26.05
N GLY A 492 -3.51 4.14 26.02
CA GLY A 492 -3.43 5.38 26.81
C GLY A 492 -4.38 6.45 26.31
N LEU A 493 -3.93 7.70 26.22
CA LEU A 493 -4.80 8.82 25.83
C LEU A 493 -4.05 9.88 25.01
N VAL A 494 -4.81 10.60 24.18
CA VAL A 494 -4.31 11.70 23.36
C VAL A 494 -4.88 13.00 23.91
N TYR A 495 -4.02 13.99 24.15
CA TYR A 495 -4.43 15.29 24.69
C TYR A 495 -3.66 16.46 24.07
N ILE A 496 -4.27 17.64 24.07
CA ILE A 496 -3.58 18.90 23.81
C ILE A 496 -2.87 19.35 25.07
N ALA A 497 -1.61 19.74 24.93
CA ALA A 497 -0.82 20.37 25.97
C ALA A 497 -0.31 21.74 25.51
N LYS A 498 -0.15 22.67 26.45
CA LYS A 498 0.53 23.94 26.26
C LYS A 498 1.98 23.82 26.69
N HIS A 499 2.92 24.14 25.81
CA HIS A 499 4.32 24.30 26.17
C HIS A 499 4.51 25.64 26.89
N VAL A 500 4.57 25.59 28.23
CA VAL A 500 4.52 26.76 29.13
C VAL A 500 5.53 27.84 28.74
N PRO A 501 6.82 27.54 28.46
CA PRO A 501 7.80 28.57 28.12
C PRO A 501 7.46 29.40 26.88
N THR A 502 6.80 28.79 25.88
CA THR A 502 6.52 29.43 24.58
C THR A 502 5.05 29.79 24.37
N GLY A 503 4.15 29.23 25.19
CA GLY A 503 2.71 29.29 24.97
C GLY A 503 2.16 28.48 23.78
N ARG A 504 3.02 27.79 22.99
CA ARG A 504 2.58 26.95 21.85
C ARG A 504 1.80 25.73 22.31
N PHE A 505 0.74 25.39 21.58
CA PHE A 505 0.00 24.15 21.76
C PHE A 505 0.62 23.01 20.96
N VAL A 506 0.59 21.81 21.54
CA VAL A 506 1.07 20.54 20.95
C VAL A 506 0.07 19.43 21.25
N ALA A 507 0.07 18.38 20.44
CA ALA A 507 -0.68 17.16 20.71
C ALA A 507 0.25 16.09 21.29
N VAL A 508 -0.16 15.46 22.39
CA VAL A 508 0.60 14.46 23.13
C VAL A 508 -0.17 13.14 23.16
N LYS A 509 0.42 12.09 22.57
CA LYS A 509 -0.04 10.70 22.67
C LYS A 509 0.70 10.04 23.83
N GLU A 510 0.02 9.87 24.95
CA GLU A 510 0.53 9.18 26.15
C GLU A 510 0.17 7.70 26.09
N MET A 511 1.16 6.82 26.33
CA MET A 511 0.98 5.38 26.33
C MET A 511 1.67 4.72 27.53
N TYR A 512 1.04 3.71 28.11
CA TYR A 512 1.56 2.97 29.26
C TYR A 512 2.45 1.80 28.83
N LYS A 513 3.68 1.72 29.34
CA LYS A 513 4.65 0.67 28.98
C LYS A 513 4.13 -0.74 29.26
N ALA A 514 3.52 -0.95 30.43
CA ALA A 514 2.94 -2.23 30.81
C ALA A 514 1.88 -2.72 29.79
N ARG A 515 1.03 -1.83 29.26
CA ARG A 515 0.02 -2.19 28.25
C ARG A 515 0.64 -2.54 26.90
N LEU A 516 1.72 -1.86 26.51
CA LEU A 516 2.46 -2.16 25.28
C LEU A 516 3.15 -3.52 25.34
N GLU A 517 3.69 -3.89 26.51
CA GLU A 517 4.30 -5.20 26.73
C GLU A 517 3.26 -6.33 26.70
N THR A 518 2.15 -6.19 27.43
CA THR A 518 1.09 -7.21 27.46
C THR A 518 0.46 -7.44 26.08
N SER A 519 0.36 -6.40 25.25
CA SER A 519 -0.21 -6.48 23.90
C SER A 519 0.81 -6.82 22.80
N LYS A 520 2.09 -6.94 23.14
CA LYS A 520 3.21 -7.13 22.19
C LYS A 520 3.30 -6.05 21.08
N GLN A 521 2.76 -4.85 21.31
CA GLN A 521 2.72 -3.77 20.30
C GLN A 521 3.92 -2.81 20.35
N MET A 522 4.95 -3.12 21.15
CA MET A 522 6.11 -2.24 21.32
C MET A 522 6.85 -1.98 19.99
N GLY A 523 7.03 -3.02 19.17
CA GLY A 523 7.68 -2.91 17.86
C GLY A 523 6.93 -1.96 16.92
N HIS A 524 5.60 -2.03 16.89
CA HIS A 524 4.76 -1.15 16.08
C HIS A 524 4.85 0.32 16.50
N VAL A 525 4.88 0.61 17.81
CA VAL A 525 5.01 1.98 18.30
C VAL A 525 6.38 2.58 17.95
N LEU A 526 7.45 1.78 18.03
CA LEU A 526 8.78 2.22 17.61
C LEU A 526 8.85 2.46 16.10
N ALA A 527 8.29 1.56 15.30
CA ALA A 527 8.21 1.72 13.85
C ALA A 527 7.40 2.95 13.44
N GLU A 528 6.24 3.19 14.08
CA GLU A 528 5.41 4.40 13.89
C GLU A 528 6.23 5.66 14.20
N LYS A 529 6.91 5.69 15.35
CA LYS A 529 7.77 6.81 15.77
C LYS A 529 8.89 7.06 14.76
N ASP A 530 9.60 6.01 14.34
CA ASP A 530 10.73 6.11 13.43
C ASP A 530 10.29 6.63 12.05
N LEU A 531 9.20 6.09 11.50
CA LEU A 531 8.62 6.58 10.25
C LEU A 531 8.19 8.05 10.37
N LEU A 532 7.36 8.37 11.36
CA LEU A 532 6.82 9.72 11.53
C LEU A 532 7.94 10.76 11.74
N SER A 533 9.00 10.42 12.47
CA SER A 533 10.15 11.30 12.70
C SER A 533 10.98 11.58 11.43
N SER A 534 10.87 10.74 10.41
CA SER A 534 11.56 10.91 9.14
C SER A 534 10.82 11.85 8.16
N PHE A 535 9.53 12.10 8.39
CA PHE A 535 8.69 12.84 7.46
C PHE A 535 8.73 14.35 7.68
N HIS A 536 8.89 15.06 6.56
CA HIS A 536 8.98 16.52 6.50
C HIS A 536 8.18 16.98 5.28
N HIS A 537 6.87 17.20 5.47
CA HIS A 537 5.97 17.60 4.41
C HIS A 537 4.75 18.37 4.97
N PRO A 538 4.28 19.45 4.33
CA PRO A 538 3.20 20.30 4.86
C PRO A 538 1.85 19.59 5.05
N PHE A 539 1.59 18.50 4.30
CA PHE A 539 0.34 17.74 4.35
C PHE A 539 0.46 16.41 5.12
N ILE A 540 1.51 16.25 5.93
CA ILE A 540 1.72 15.11 6.83
C ILE A 540 1.89 15.64 8.25
N LEU A 541 1.37 14.92 9.24
CA LEU A 541 1.54 15.26 10.66
C LEU A 541 3.01 15.46 11.02
N LYS A 542 3.35 16.64 11.54
CA LYS A 542 4.70 16.94 12.01
C LYS A 542 4.97 16.29 13.37
N TYR A 543 5.96 15.40 13.40
CA TYR A 543 6.60 14.92 14.62
C TYR A 543 7.49 16.00 15.23
N LEU A 544 7.46 16.14 16.55
CA LEU A 544 8.34 17.05 17.30
C LEU A 544 9.37 16.27 18.12
N VAL A 545 8.91 15.47 19.08
CA VAL A 545 9.80 14.75 20.00
C VAL A 545 9.08 13.53 20.61
N ALA A 546 9.85 12.54 21.05
CA ALA A 546 9.38 11.44 21.88
C ALA A 546 10.02 11.54 23.26
N LEU A 547 9.22 11.35 24.30
CA LEU A 547 9.66 11.42 25.69
C LEU A 547 9.34 10.09 26.39
N GLN A 548 10.03 9.80 27.48
CA GLN A 548 9.71 8.63 28.30
C GLN A 548 9.93 8.88 29.79
N GLU A 549 9.19 8.13 30.59
CA GLU A 549 9.34 8.01 32.04
C GLU A 549 9.45 6.53 32.40
N GLU A 550 9.54 6.22 33.69
CA GLU A 550 9.60 4.85 34.20
C GLU A 550 8.44 3.98 33.69
N ARG A 551 7.21 4.51 33.67
CA ARG A 551 5.99 3.74 33.34
C ARG A 551 5.31 4.14 32.03
N LYS A 552 5.73 5.24 31.41
CA LYS A 552 5.02 5.87 30.29
C LYS A 552 5.96 6.25 29.16
N VAL A 553 5.42 6.31 27.96
CA VAL A 553 6.06 6.88 26.77
C VAL A 553 5.12 7.90 26.13
N TYR A 554 5.70 8.92 25.52
CA TYR A 554 4.97 10.03 24.92
C TYR A 554 5.47 10.29 23.52
N ILE A 555 4.55 10.46 22.56
CA ILE A 555 4.85 11.01 21.24
C ILE A 555 4.22 12.39 21.15
N VAL A 556 5.04 13.41 20.93
CA VAL A 556 4.62 14.83 20.84
C VAL A 556 4.66 15.27 19.38
N THR A 557 3.55 15.85 18.93
CA THR A 557 3.32 16.28 17.54
C THR A 557 2.73 17.69 17.50
N GLU A 558 2.67 18.30 16.32
CA GLU A 558 1.95 19.57 16.16
C GLU A 558 0.46 19.44 16.52
N SER A 559 -0.16 20.52 17.01
CA SER A 559 -1.59 20.55 17.29
C SER A 559 -2.40 20.86 16.02
N LEU A 560 -3.35 19.99 15.66
CA LEU A 560 -4.28 20.20 14.55
C LEU A 560 -5.68 20.50 15.10
N LEU A 561 -6.07 21.78 15.05
CA LEU A 561 -7.29 22.29 15.70
C LEU A 561 -8.51 22.37 14.78
N GLY A 562 -8.36 22.09 13.49
CA GLY A 562 -9.43 22.21 12.49
C GLY A 562 -10.41 21.04 12.44
N GLY A 563 -10.20 20.01 13.28
CA GLY A 563 -11.04 18.81 13.37
C GLY A 563 -10.73 17.77 12.28
N GLU A 564 -11.49 16.69 12.29
CA GLU A 564 -11.39 15.61 11.30
C GLU A 564 -12.12 15.99 10.01
N LEU A 565 -11.58 15.56 8.86
CA LEU A 565 -12.29 15.66 7.59
C LEU A 565 -13.61 14.88 7.63
N PHE A 566 -13.68 13.78 8.38
CA PHE A 566 -14.91 13.03 8.66
C PHE A 566 -16.06 13.94 9.12
N GLN A 567 -15.79 14.87 10.03
CA GLN A 567 -16.79 15.81 10.56
C GLN A 567 -17.27 16.85 9.53
N ARG A 568 -16.58 16.98 8.39
CA ARG A 568 -17.01 17.82 7.26
C ARG A 568 -17.92 17.08 6.29
N ILE A 569 -17.79 15.75 6.22
CA ILE A 569 -18.55 14.90 5.29
C ILE A 569 -19.68 14.14 5.97
N VAL A 570 -19.74 14.12 7.30
CA VAL A 570 -20.82 13.53 8.10
C VAL A 570 -21.24 14.54 9.16
N ASN A 571 -22.54 14.85 9.21
CA ASN A 571 -23.07 15.77 10.21
C ASN A 571 -23.22 15.08 11.58
N PRO A 572 -23.48 15.83 12.67
CA PRO A 572 -23.64 15.24 14.01
C PRO A 572 -24.76 14.20 14.14
N ALA A 573 -25.71 14.16 13.21
CA ALA A 573 -26.78 13.15 13.15
C ALA A 573 -26.38 11.89 12.37
N GLY A 574 -25.11 11.77 11.95
CA GLY A 574 -24.61 10.64 11.15
C GLY A 574 -25.02 10.69 9.68
N VAL A 575 -25.64 11.78 9.22
CA VAL A 575 -26.08 11.91 7.83
C VAL A 575 -24.92 12.44 6.99
N PRO A 576 -24.52 11.73 5.92
CA PRO A 576 -23.42 12.20 5.11
C PRO A 576 -23.81 13.41 4.27
N THR A 577 -22.92 14.37 4.23
CA THR A 577 -23.08 15.70 3.62
C THR A 577 -22.00 15.88 2.57
N PRO A 578 -22.31 15.74 1.27
CA PRO A 578 -21.34 15.91 0.20
C PRO A 578 -20.67 17.28 0.23
N LEU A 579 -19.38 17.31 -0.05
CA LEU A 579 -18.63 18.55 -0.22
C LEU A 579 -18.86 19.14 -1.61
N PRO A 580 -18.82 20.47 -1.74
CA PRO A 580 -18.69 21.12 -3.05
C PRO A 580 -17.48 20.56 -3.82
N MET A 581 -17.61 20.45 -5.14
CA MET A 581 -16.59 19.85 -6.00
C MET A 581 -15.21 20.53 -5.84
N ASP A 582 -15.18 21.85 -5.64
CA ASP A 582 -13.94 22.60 -5.45
C ASP A 582 -13.25 22.26 -4.12
N SER A 583 -14.03 22.08 -3.04
CA SER A 583 -13.53 21.64 -1.75
C SER A 583 -13.01 20.21 -1.80
N ALA A 584 -13.75 19.30 -2.47
CA ALA A 584 -13.32 17.93 -2.67
C ALA A 584 -12.00 17.86 -3.47
N ARG A 585 -11.88 18.66 -4.53
CA ARG A 585 -10.64 18.79 -5.33
C ARG A 585 -9.47 19.31 -4.48
N PHE A 586 -9.72 20.30 -3.63
CA PHE A 586 -8.71 20.87 -2.75
C PHE A 586 -8.16 19.85 -1.74
N TYR A 587 -9.04 19.15 -1.02
CA TYR A 587 -8.63 18.13 -0.06
C TYR A 587 -7.97 16.92 -0.74
N ALA A 588 -8.51 16.46 -1.88
CA ALA A 588 -7.88 15.43 -2.69
C ALA A 588 -6.46 15.85 -3.12
N GLY A 589 -6.27 17.11 -3.53
CA GLY A 589 -4.96 17.65 -3.89
C GLY A 589 -3.94 17.64 -2.74
N CYS A 590 -4.37 17.91 -1.51
CA CYS A 590 -3.53 17.81 -0.31
C CYS A 590 -3.09 16.35 -0.08
N VAL A 591 -4.04 15.41 -0.13
CA VAL A 591 -3.79 13.98 0.07
C VAL A 591 -2.88 13.42 -1.03
N VAL A 592 -3.11 13.77 -2.30
CA VAL A 592 -2.26 13.35 -3.43
C VAL A 592 -0.81 13.79 -3.22
N LYS A 593 -0.59 15.04 -2.78
CA LYS A 593 0.77 15.52 -2.48
C LYS A 593 1.41 14.75 -1.32
N ALA A 594 0.65 14.44 -0.27
CA ALA A 594 1.13 13.65 0.86
C ALA A 594 1.48 12.21 0.46
N LEU A 595 0.60 11.52 -0.27
CA LEU A 595 0.83 10.14 -0.74
C LEU A 595 2.04 10.07 -1.68
N LYS A 596 2.15 11.02 -2.64
CA LYS A 596 3.32 11.10 -3.51
C LYS A 596 4.62 11.24 -2.70
N TYR A 597 4.63 12.08 -1.66
CA TYR A 597 5.79 12.24 -0.78
C TYR A 597 6.18 10.92 -0.08
N LEU A 598 5.20 10.15 0.40
CA LEU A 598 5.42 8.85 1.04
C LEU A 598 5.92 7.80 0.05
N HIS A 599 5.28 7.69 -1.11
CA HIS A 599 5.61 6.71 -2.15
C HIS A 599 7.03 6.91 -2.68
N THR A 600 7.48 8.16 -2.89
CA THR A 600 8.87 8.46 -3.29
C THR A 600 9.93 8.07 -2.24
N ARG A 601 9.52 7.80 -0.99
CA ARG A 601 10.37 7.28 0.09
C ARG A 601 10.15 5.80 0.36
N ASN A 602 9.46 5.13 -0.57
CA ASN A 602 9.07 3.74 -0.48
C ASN A 602 8.21 3.43 0.75
N VAL A 603 7.29 4.32 1.13
CA VAL A 603 6.36 4.10 2.24
C VAL A 603 4.93 3.97 1.70
N ALA A 604 4.26 2.86 2.00
CA ALA A 604 2.83 2.69 1.80
C ALA A 604 2.08 3.09 3.08
N TYR A 605 1.00 3.86 2.96
CA TYR A 605 0.27 4.39 4.11
C TYR A 605 -0.78 3.41 4.67
N ARG A 606 -1.59 2.80 3.78
CA ARG A 606 -2.48 1.64 4.02
C ARG A 606 -3.67 1.84 4.98
N ASP A 607 -3.93 3.04 5.48
CA ASP A 607 -5.14 3.35 6.27
C ASP A 607 -5.78 4.69 5.90
N LEU A 608 -5.86 5.01 4.60
CA LEU A 608 -6.48 6.25 4.17
C LEU A 608 -7.98 6.23 4.40
N LYS A 609 -8.46 7.16 5.24
CA LYS A 609 -9.87 7.41 5.55
C LYS A 609 -10.06 8.84 6.06
N PRO A 610 -11.28 9.41 5.98
CA PRO A 610 -11.60 10.74 6.48
C PRO A 610 -11.22 10.98 7.95
N GLU A 611 -11.29 9.94 8.78
CA GLU A 611 -10.96 9.95 10.20
C GLU A 611 -9.44 10.18 10.43
N ASN A 612 -8.60 9.75 9.49
CA ASN A 612 -7.14 9.91 9.54
C ASN A 612 -6.65 11.15 8.77
N ILE A 613 -7.56 12.08 8.45
CA ILE A 613 -7.23 13.36 7.82
C ILE A 613 -7.69 14.47 8.75
N LEU A 614 -6.75 15.19 9.36
CA LEU A 614 -7.03 16.34 10.21
C LEU A 614 -6.80 17.65 9.47
N LEU A 615 -7.55 18.67 9.86
CA LEU A 615 -7.40 20.02 9.34
C LEU A 615 -6.55 20.86 10.30
N ASP A 616 -5.61 21.63 9.75
CA ASP A 616 -4.89 22.63 10.53
C ASP A 616 -5.73 23.90 10.77
N SER A 617 -5.18 24.87 11.50
CA SER A 617 -5.85 26.14 11.81
C SER A 617 -6.17 27.00 10.58
N HIS A 618 -5.54 26.73 9.44
CA HIS A 618 -5.76 27.42 8.18
C HIS A 618 -6.70 26.64 7.24
N GLY A 619 -7.11 25.43 7.63
CA GLY A 619 -8.01 24.55 6.86
C GLY A 619 -7.30 23.61 5.89
N TYR A 620 -5.98 23.48 5.92
CA TYR A 620 -5.26 22.49 5.10
C TYR A 620 -5.39 21.09 5.69
N ALA A 621 -5.61 20.11 4.81
CA ALA A 621 -5.67 18.70 5.19
C ALA A 621 -4.28 18.11 5.39
N LYS A 622 -4.11 17.40 6.51
CA LYS A 622 -2.91 16.64 6.84
C LYS A 622 -3.25 15.19 7.16
N ILE A 623 -2.49 14.26 6.59
CA ILE A 623 -2.56 12.85 6.94
C ILE A 623 -1.96 12.64 8.33
N VAL A 624 -2.71 11.97 9.20
CA VAL A 624 -2.31 11.59 10.56
C VAL A 624 -2.33 10.07 10.72
N ASP A 625 -1.88 9.57 11.87
CA ASP A 625 -1.90 8.14 12.24
C ASP A 625 -1.16 7.21 11.25
N PHE A 626 0.09 6.88 11.57
CA PHE A 626 0.96 6.07 10.73
C PHE A 626 1.11 4.64 11.25
N GLY A 627 0.18 4.17 12.10
CA GLY A 627 0.24 2.84 12.72
C GLY A 627 0.27 1.68 11.72
N PHE A 628 -0.32 1.84 10.53
CA PHE A 628 -0.27 0.84 9.45
C PHE A 628 0.69 1.20 8.32
N ALA A 629 1.40 2.33 8.41
CA ALA A 629 2.36 2.69 7.39
C ALA A 629 3.55 1.73 7.42
N LYS A 630 4.09 1.38 6.24
CA LYS A 630 5.23 0.46 6.15
C LYS A 630 6.16 0.87 5.03
N LYS A 631 7.46 0.83 5.31
CA LYS A 631 8.50 0.98 4.30
C LYS A 631 8.60 -0.33 3.49
N LEU A 632 8.38 -0.25 2.18
CA LEU A 632 8.37 -1.39 1.29
C LEU A 632 9.66 -1.45 0.48
N THR A 633 10.37 -2.57 0.54
CA THR A 633 11.40 -2.93 -0.44
C THR A 633 10.86 -3.83 -1.55
N GLN A 634 9.74 -4.50 -1.27
CA GLN A 634 9.01 -5.42 -2.12
C GLN A 634 7.53 -5.40 -1.71
N LYS A 635 6.68 -6.11 -2.46
CA LYS A 635 5.27 -6.30 -2.08
C LYS A 635 5.16 -6.85 -0.66
N THR A 636 4.18 -6.36 0.09
CA THR A 636 3.82 -6.86 1.41
C THR A 636 2.52 -7.64 1.34
N TYR A 637 2.35 -8.62 2.23
CA TYR A 637 1.19 -9.52 2.27
C TYR A 637 0.36 -9.35 3.54
N THR A 638 0.81 -8.48 4.46
CA THR A 638 0.11 -8.17 5.72
C THR A 638 -1.25 -7.54 5.45
N LEU A 639 -2.34 -8.22 5.80
CA LEU A 639 -3.67 -7.63 5.72
C LEU A 639 -3.84 -6.59 6.83
N CYS A 640 -3.91 -5.32 6.43
CA CYS A 640 -4.17 -4.21 7.33
C CYS A 640 -4.96 -3.10 6.63
N GLY A 641 -5.59 -2.24 7.41
CA GLY A 641 -6.38 -1.11 6.93
C GLY A 641 -7.84 -1.21 7.36
N THR A 642 -8.61 -0.20 7.01
CA THR A 642 -10.04 -0.14 7.29
C THR A 642 -10.81 -0.92 6.22
N PRO A 643 -11.66 -1.93 6.58
CA PRO A 643 -12.26 -2.86 5.61
C PRO A 643 -12.99 -2.19 4.44
N GLU A 644 -13.67 -1.08 4.67
CA GLU A 644 -14.36 -0.31 3.62
C GLU A 644 -13.41 0.37 2.61
N TYR A 645 -12.12 0.50 2.94
CA TYR A 645 -11.07 1.12 2.13
C TYR A 645 -10.05 0.13 1.55
N LEU A 646 -10.18 -1.16 1.87
CA LEU A 646 -9.21 -2.16 1.42
C LEU A 646 -9.24 -2.33 -0.09
N ALA A 647 -8.04 -2.35 -0.68
CA ALA A 647 -7.88 -2.65 -2.09
C ALA A 647 -8.08 -4.15 -2.35
N PRO A 648 -8.59 -4.55 -3.53
CA PRO A 648 -8.85 -5.95 -3.86
C PRO A 648 -7.63 -6.85 -3.67
N GLU A 649 -6.44 -6.38 -4.02
CA GLU A 649 -5.19 -7.12 -3.86
C GLU A 649 -4.78 -7.37 -2.39
N ILE A 650 -5.24 -6.51 -1.45
CA ILE A 650 -5.08 -6.76 -0.02
C ILE A 650 -6.02 -7.88 0.41
N VAL A 651 -7.29 -7.78 -0.02
CA VAL A 651 -8.36 -8.76 0.29
C VAL A 651 -8.00 -10.13 -0.27
N MET A 652 -7.54 -10.19 -1.52
CA MET A 652 -7.15 -11.44 -2.18
C MET A 652 -5.84 -12.03 -1.63
N GLY A 653 -5.08 -11.29 -0.83
CA GLY A 653 -3.81 -11.78 -0.26
C GLY A 653 -2.69 -12.01 -1.29
N ILE A 654 -2.84 -11.52 -2.52
CA ILE A 654 -1.88 -11.71 -3.63
C ILE A 654 -0.66 -10.78 -3.56
N GLY A 655 -0.56 -10.00 -2.47
CA GLY A 655 0.52 -9.07 -2.22
C GLY A 655 0.27 -7.70 -2.84
N HIS A 656 0.60 -6.66 -2.08
CA HIS A 656 0.30 -5.28 -2.44
C HIS A 656 1.49 -4.34 -2.27
N GLY A 657 1.46 -3.24 -3.02
CA GLY A 657 2.43 -2.15 -2.98
C GLY A 657 1.77 -0.83 -2.60
N PHE A 658 2.31 0.29 -3.11
CA PHE A 658 1.82 1.64 -2.83
C PHE A 658 0.44 1.96 -3.45
N MET A 659 0.03 1.21 -4.47
CA MET A 659 -1.20 1.49 -5.24
C MET A 659 -2.49 1.31 -4.44
N VAL A 660 -2.44 0.60 -3.32
CA VAL A 660 -3.56 0.47 -2.38
C VAL A 660 -3.99 1.83 -1.81
N ASP A 661 -3.04 2.78 -1.68
CA ASP A 661 -3.34 4.13 -1.23
C ASP A 661 -4.12 4.92 -2.31
N ASN A 662 -3.87 4.65 -3.59
CA ASN A 662 -4.60 5.27 -4.70
C ASN A 662 -6.02 4.70 -4.82
N TRP A 663 -6.20 3.41 -4.55
CA TRP A 663 -7.53 2.80 -4.41
C TRP A 663 -8.32 3.48 -3.29
N ALA A 664 -7.73 3.57 -2.10
CA ALA A 664 -8.35 4.22 -0.95
C ALA A 664 -8.62 5.72 -1.21
N LEU A 665 -7.78 6.41 -1.98
CA LEU A 665 -8.02 7.78 -2.42
C LEU A 665 -9.25 7.89 -3.31
N GLY A 666 -9.47 6.92 -4.21
CA GLY A 666 -10.68 6.85 -5.03
C GLY A 666 -11.94 6.75 -4.17
N ILE A 667 -11.92 5.90 -3.14
CA ILE A 667 -13.01 5.76 -2.17
C ILE A 667 -13.20 7.07 -1.38
N LEU A 668 -12.12 7.69 -0.91
CA LEU A 668 -12.18 8.96 -0.20
C LEU A 668 -12.83 10.07 -1.04
N ILE A 669 -12.44 10.20 -2.32
CA ILE A 669 -13.04 11.18 -3.26
C ILE A 669 -14.51 10.86 -3.49
N TYR A 670 -14.85 9.57 -3.63
CA TYR A 670 -16.23 9.14 -3.77
C TYR A 670 -17.07 9.52 -2.55
N GLU A 671 -16.59 9.29 -1.32
CA GLU A 671 -17.28 9.69 -0.09
C GLU A 671 -17.45 11.21 0.00
N MET A 672 -16.43 11.98 -0.37
CA MET A 672 -16.50 13.45 -0.37
C MET A 672 -17.55 13.99 -1.34
N VAL A 673 -17.76 13.37 -2.51
CA VAL A 673 -18.60 13.94 -3.59
C VAL A 673 -19.99 13.31 -3.68
N ARG A 674 -20.13 12.01 -3.42
CA ARG A 674 -21.38 11.27 -3.64
C ARG A 674 -22.09 10.82 -2.37
N CYS A 675 -21.44 10.92 -1.20
CA CYS A 675 -21.95 10.41 0.08
C CYS A 675 -22.07 8.86 0.07
N PRO A 676 -21.72 8.14 1.16
CA PRO A 676 -21.95 6.70 1.24
C PRO A 676 -23.43 6.38 1.10
N CYS A 677 -23.73 5.22 0.52
CA CYS A 677 -25.03 4.56 0.61
C CYS A 677 -25.58 4.69 2.04
N ARG A 678 -26.88 5.00 2.18
CA ARG A 678 -27.57 5.27 3.46
C ARG A 678 -27.02 4.40 4.61
N TYR A 679 -26.39 5.02 5.60
CA TYR A 679 -26.28 4.45 6.94
C TYR A 679 -27.71 4.34 7.49
N SER A 680 -28.31 3.16 7.36
CA SER A 680 -29.53 2.80 8.08
C SER A 680 -29.11 1.97 9.29
N PRO A 681 -29.43 2.39 10.53
CA PRO A 681 -29.18 1.61 11.74
C PRO A 681 -30.05 0.33 11.83
N HIS A 682 -30.80 0.00 10.77
CA HIS A 682 -31.61 -1.21 10.65
C HIS A 682 -31.14 -2.17 9.55
N LEU A 683 -29.93 -2.00 9.01
CA LEU A 683 -29.33 -2.94 8.06
C LEU A 683 -28.08 -3.56 8.67
N ASP A 684 -28.29 -4.61 9.46
CA ASP A 684 -27.28 -5.62 9.69
C ASP A 684 -26.94 -6.28 8.33
N ASP A 685 -25.69 -6.12 7.90
CA ASP A 685 -24.93 -6.95 6.96
C ASP A 685 -25.59 -7.44 5.63
N PRO A 686 -25.72 -6.56 4.62
CA PRO A 686 -25.34 -6.99 3.27
C PRO A 686 -24.59 -5.93 2.43
N GLN A 687 -24.60 -4.64 2.82
CA GLN A 687 -24.03 -3.57 1.99
C GLN A 687 -22.50 -3.46 2.07
N ARG A 688 -21.90 -3.87 3.21
CA ARG A 688 -20.44 -3.98 3.38
C ARG A 688 -19.85 -5.08 2.49
N ALA A 689 -20.50 -6.24 2.47
CA ALA A 689 -20.22 -7.31 1.53
C ALA A 689 -20.50 -6.88 0.08
N CYS A 690 -21.57 -6.12 -0.18
CA CYS A 690 -21.89 -5.68 -1.55
C CYS A 690 -20.84 -4.77 -2.17
N PHE A 691 -20.18 -3.83 -1.47
CA PHE A 691 -19.12 -3.04 -2.11
C PHE A 691 -17.89 -3.90 -2.41
N MET A 692 -17.47 -4.74 -1.46
CA MET A 692 -16.35 -5.68 -1.64
C MET A 692 -16.65 -6.70 -2.76
N MET A 693 -17.83 -7.32 -2.76
CA MET A 693 -18.30 -8.26 -3.79
C MET A 693 -18.58 -7.58 -5.13
N TYR A 694 -19.11 -6.36 -5.16
CA TYR A 694 -19.30 -5.61 -6.41
C TYR A 694 -17.94 -5.27 -7.03
N VAL A 695 -16.95 -4.92 -6.22
CA VAL A 695 -15.58 -4.69 -6.67
C VAL A 695 -14.91 -5.99 -7.15
N LEU A 696 -15.09 -7.12 -6.45
CA LEU A 696 -14.62 -8.43 -6.91
C LEU A 696 -15.34 -8.88 -8.20
N ARG A 697 -16.64 -8.60 -8.33
CA ARG A 697 -17.49 -8.98 -9.47
C ARG A 697 -17.25 -8.14 -10.73
N TYR A 698 -16.91 -6.85 -10.59
CA TYR A 698 -16.82 -5.91 -11.72
C TYR A 698 -15.43 -5.27 -11.90
N GLY A 699 -14.47 -5.53 -11.01
CA GLY A 699 -13.12 -4.93 -11.04
C GLY A 699 -12.27 -5.34 -12.25
N HIS A 700 -12.52 -6.51 -12.85
CA HIS A 700 -11.77 -7.00 -14.01
C HIS A 700 -12.31 -6.53 -15.37
N HIS A 701 -13.54 -6.02 -15.45
CA HIS A 701 -14.13 -5.58 -16.71
C HIS A 701 -15.01 -4.34 -16.50
N ARG A 702 -14.62 -3.22 -17.13
CA ARG A 702 -15.47 -2.04 -17.44
C ARG A 702 -15.55 -0.92 -16.40
N TRP A 703 -14.42 -0.44 -15.88
CA TRP A 703 -14.37 0.91 -15.28
C TRP A 703 -14.67 2.05 -16.29
N TRP A 704 -14.48 1.81 -17.59
CA TRP A 704 -14.66 2.79 -18.67
C TRP A 704 -16.09 3.01 -19.16
N GLU A 705 -17.07 2.18 -18.78
CA GLU A 705 -18.45 2.30 -19.26
C GLU A 705 -19.36 3.21 -18.41
N ILE A 706 -18.79 4.07 -17.54
CA ILE A 706 -19.53 5.18 -16.92
C ILE A 706 -19.66 6.36 -17.92
N ARG A 707 -20.16 6.06 -19.13
CA ARG A 707 -20.70 7.03 -20.08
C ARG A 707 -21.91 6.42 -20.77
N ARG A 708 -23.06 6.55 -20.12
CA ARG A 708 -24.40 6.81 -20.70
C ARG A 708 -25.41 6.83 -19.55
N LEU A 709 -25.53 7.98 -18.90
CA LEU A 709 -26.81 8.33 -18.26
C LEU A 709 -27.83 8.49 -19.40
N PRO A 710 -29.07 7.97 -19.27
CA PRO A 710 -30.12 8.25 -20.24
C PRO A 710 -30.43 9.75 -20.19
N THR A 711 -30.05 10.47 -21.23
CA THR A 711 -30.56 11.80 -21.49
C THR A 711 -32.02 11.71 -21.90
N SER A 712 -32.77 12.74 -21.51
CA SER A 712 -34.13 13.11 -21.89
C SER A 712 -35.29 12.27 -21.34
N ARG A 713 -35.94 12.88 -20.35
CA ARG A 713 -37.39 13.03 -20.27
C ARG A 713 -38.01 13.14 -21.67
N THR A 714 -38.87 12.20 -22.03
CA THR A 714 -39.95 12.45 -22.98
C THR A 714 -41.17 12.88 -22.19
N THR A 715 -41.51 14.15 -22.35
CA THR A 715 -42.86 14.69 -22.19
C THR A 715 -43.86 13.90 -23.01
N THR A 716 -44.89 13.39 -22.34
CA THR A 716 -46.32 13.57 -22.67
C THR A 716 -47.09 13.42 -21.37
#